data_AF-A0A917RF79-F1
#
_entry.id   AF-A0A917RF79-F1
#
_cell.length_a   1.000
_cell.length_b   1.000
_cell.length_c   1.000
_cell.angle_alpha   90.00
_cell.angle_beta   90.00
_cell.angle_gamma   90.00
#
_symmetry.space_group_name_H-M   'P 1'
#
loop_
_entity.id
_entity.type
_entity.pdbx_description
1 polymer ?
#
loop_
_entity_poly.entity_id
_entity_poly.type
_entity_poly.pdbx_seq_one_letter_code
_entity_poly.pdbx_strand_id
1 'polypeptide(L)'
;MVDKPVETLPSVPEESMVLLDGYGEPAAIEKTLAAILAAVVRTEQVPVDGHFFNELGADSLVMAHFCARVRKRADLPSVSMKDVYRHPTIRSLATALADAPPAPRAESAAVAPAPAPAPEPFPVSAPASVPAQPPAGMPQYVLCGALQFLAFLGYAYLIAFGAARGYEWISAGSGVLDVYLRSVLFGGAAFLGLCVLPVLVKWMLVGRWKPQQIRVWSLAYVRFWVVKTLVRSDPLVLFSGSPLYLLYLRALGAKVGRGAVVLSRSVPVCTDLLAIGDSAVVRKDSSFACYRAHAGLIQTGPVTLGRNVLVSEATVLDIDTSLGDGAQLGHASSLHRGQAVPDGEHWHGSPAQRTDVDYQVVGAARCGAVRRAAHSVLQLLIALSLYMPLAVGGVAALLVEVPQLSSALEPGPAVFADWAYYRDALVFSFVLVFGAVPAGLLVLTTVPRLLGLTLRPGRVYCLYGFHDGVHRTIALLTNWKLPKRLFGDSSCIVHYLRWLGYDLSRVEQTGSNFGTEVKHETPLLSSVGRGTMVADGLSIMNADFSSTAFRVSRVSIGPRNFLGNRVAYPTQGRTGDNCLLATKVMVPVDGEVREGVGLLGSPSFEIPRSVLRDSRFDRFKSREELRRGLAAKNRHNAATMGWYLLTRWIYAFALALLASGAAELYGQFGVSAIALADVLVVVFTIAYFVLVERVVTAFRPLRPLFCSIYTPDFWRRERYWKVPSETYLKIFNGTPFKNVIWRLLGVRLGRMVFDDGCYLTERAMAAIGDGCTLNSGSVVQCHSQEDGAFKSDRSMIGSGCTLGVGAFVHYGVTVGDGAVLAPDSFLMKGEVVPQEASWGGNPARPLRSHSEDEGSQAPWRP
;
A
#
# COMPACT_ATOMS: atom_id res chain seq x y z
N MET A 1 -3.62 14.96 46.79
CA MET A 1 -4.20 16.20 47.34
C MET A 1 -4.82 16.98 46.19
N VAL A 2 -6.15 17.03 46.23
CA VAL A 2 -7.08 18.05 45.72
C VAL A 2 -7.12 18.32 44.21
N ASP A 3 -8.29 17.95 43.66
CA ASP A 3 -8.91 18.37 42.41
C ASP A 3 -8.80 19.87 42.12
N LYS A 4 -8.61 20.22 40.85
CA LYS A 4 -9.09 21.49 40.30
C LYS A 4 -9.80 21.25 38.97
N PRO A 5 -11.02 21.80 38.79
CA PRO A 5 -11.84 21.57 37.62
C PRO A 5 -11.40 22.45 36.43
N VAL A 6 -11.76 21.98 35.23
CA VAL A 6 -11.58 22.65 33.95
C VAL A 6 -12.49 23.88 33.91
N GLU A 7 -11.89 25.06 33.71
CA GLU A 7 -12.59 26.32 33.45
C GLU A 7 -13.35 26.24 32.12
N THR A 8 -14.67 26.34 32.20
CA THR A 8 -15.59 26.52 31.07
C THR A 8 -15.47 27.92 30.49
N LEU A 9 -15.19 28.02 29.19
CA LEU A 9 -15.28 29.28 28.44
C LEU A 9 -16.75 29.78 28.39
N PRO A 10 -17.00 31.10 28.45
CA PRO A 10 -18.35 31.65 28.55
C PRO A 10 -19.16 31.45 27.26
N SER A 11 -20.45 31.14 27.45
CA SER A 11 -21.48 31.07 26.43
C SER A 11 -21.74 32.44 25.80
N VAL A 12 -21.74 32.50 24.47
CA VAL A 12 -22.17 33.67 23.69
C VAL A 12 -23.72 33.75 23.71
N PRO A 13 -24.36 34.93 23.80
CA PRO A 13 -25.81 35.04 23.89
C PRO A 13 -26.49 34.63 22.57
N GLU A 14 -27.60 33.92 22.67
CA GLU A 14 -28.55 33.72 21.57
C GLU A 14 -29.26 35.04 21.26
N GLU A 15 -28.87 35.71 20.17
CA GLU A 15 -29.71 36.73 19.54
C GLU A 15 -30.47 36.14 18.34
N SER A 16 -31.77 36.37 18.38
CA SER A 16 -32.83 35.96 17.46
C SER A 16 -32.50 36.16 15.97
N MET A 17 -32.58 35.06 15.22
CA MET A 17 -32.48 35.01 13.75
C MET A 17 -33.66 35.70 13.07
N VAL A 18 -33.38 36.78 12.35
CA VAL A 18 -34.19 37.23 11.22
C VAL A 18 -33.77 36.43 9.99
N LEU A 19 -34.74 35.77 9.35
CA LEU A 19 -34.59 35.04 8.09
C LEU A 19 -34.20 36.01 6.97
N LEU A 20 -32.99 35.86 6.42
CA LEU A 20 -32.55 36.49 5.19
C LEU A 20 -32.44 35.41 4.10
N ASP A 21 -33.30 35.53 3.09
CA ASP A 21 -33.23 34.78 1.84
C ASP A 21 -32.04 35.29 0.99
N GLY A 22 -31.27 34.36 0.43
CA GLY A 22 -30.11 34.62 -0.43
C GLY A 22 -28.79 34.55 0.33
N TYR A 23 -27.87 33.67 -0.11
CA TYR A 23 -26.48 33.70 0.37
C TYR A 23 -25.93 35.12 0.19
N GLY A 24 -25.47 35.72 1.30
CA GLY A 24 -25.15 37.14 1.39
C GLY A 24 -24.08 37.59 0.40
N GLU A 25 -24.04 38.90 0.16
CA GLU A 25 -23.05 39.56 -0.70
C GLU A 25 -21.62 39.01 -0.48
N PRO A 26 -20.77 38.90 -1.53
CA PRO A 26 -19.40 38.43 -1.41
C PRO A 26 -18.61 39.10 -0.27
N ALA A 27 -18.93 40.35 0.05
CA ALA A 27 -18.36 41.11 1.16
C ALA A 27 -18.69 40.52 2.55
N ALA A 28 -19.89 39.97 2.75
CA ALA A 28 -20.28 39.32 4.00
C ALA A 28 -19.57 37.98 4.19
N ILE A 29 -19.43 37.19 3.11
CA ILE A 29 -18.65 35.95 3.10
C ILE A 29 -17.16 36.27 3.35
N GLU A 30 -16.60 37.28 2.67
CA GLU A 30 -15.21 37.73 2.84
C GLU A 30 -14.89 38.09 4.29
N LYS A 31 -15.72 38.94 4.93
CA LYS A 31 -15.54 39.35 6.33
C LYS A 31 -15.56 38.16 7.29
N THR A 32 -16.46 37.21 7.03
CA THR A 32 -16.62 36.02 7.88
C THR A 32 -15.42 35.07 7.72
N LEU A 33 -14.98 34.82 6.49
CA LEU A 33 -13.79 34.03 6.21
C LEU A 33 -12.53 34.68 6.81
N ALA A 34 -12.39 36.01 6.74
CA ALA A 34 -11.28 36.73 7.34
C ALA A 34 -11.20 36.55 8.86
N ALA A 35 -12.33 36.67 9.56
CA ALA A 35 -12.39 36.45 11.00
C ALA A 35 -12.01 35.01 11.39
N ILE A 36 -12.49 34.02 10.63
CA ILE A 36 -12.15 32.61 10.90
C ILE A 36 -10.65 32.38 10.67
N LEU A 37 -10.08 32.92 9.58
CA LEU A 37 -8.66 32.76 9.29
C LEU A 37 -7.80 33.43 10.37
N ALA A 38 -8.11 34.67 10.76
CA ALA A 38 -7.45 35.40 11.85
C ALA A 38 -7.43 34.57 13.16
N ALA A 39 -8.56 33.95 13.51
CA ALA A 39 -8.66 33.06 14.67
C ALA A 39 -7.83 31.76 14.53
N VAL A 40 -7.57 31.27 13.32
CA VAL A 40 -6.73 30.07 13.09
C VAL A 40 -5.25 30.44 13.19
N VAL A 41 -4.84 31.54 12.56
CA VAL A 41 -3.44 32.00 12.58
C VAL A 41 -3.07 32.75 13.87
N ARG A 42 -4.05 33.03 14.73
CA ARG A 42 -3.93 33.75 16.01
C ARG A 42 -3.44 35.19 15.82
N THR A 43 -4.03 35.90 14.87
CA THR A 43 -3.81 37.34 14.64
C THR A 43 -5.13 38.10 14.78
N GLU A 44 -5.07 39.42 15.00
CA GLU A 44 -6.28 40.24 15.12
C GLU A 44 -6.98 40.44 13.78
N GLN A 45 -6.21 40.61 12.70
CA GLN A 45 -6.70 40.77 11.34
C GLN A 45 -5.79 40.06 10.34
N VAL A 46 -6.32 39.78 9.16
CA VAL A 46 -5.58 39.24 8.02
C VAL A 46 -5.95 40.03 6.76
N PRO A 47 -4.99 40.42 5.90
CA PRO A 47 -5.29 41.08 4.64
C PRO A 47 -6.10 40.16 3.73
N VAL A 48 -7.23 40.66 3.20
CA VAL A 48 -8.17 39.88 2.38
C VAL A 48 -7.62 39.47 1.01
N ASP A 49 -6.74 40.31 0.45
CA ASP A 49 -6.02 40.06 -0.80
C ASP A 49 -4.69 39.33 -0.57
N GLY A 50 -4.31 39.09 0.69
CA GLY A 50 -3.03 38.47 1.03
C GLY A 50 -3.01 36.99 0.67
N HIS A 51 -1.99 36.57 -0.08
CA HIS A 51 -1.88 35.17 -0.51
C HIS A 51 -1.65 34.24 0.68
N PHE A 52 -2.54 33.25 0.88
CA PHE A 52 -2.54 32.36 2.06
C PHE A 52 -1.16 31.75 2.36
N PHE A 53 -0.49 31.25 1.32
CA PHE A 53 0.77 30.51 1.46
C PHE A 53 2.03 31.40 1.43
N ASN A 54 2.01 32.47 0.63
CA ASN A 54 3.20 33.24 0.29
C ASN A 54 3.34 34.51 1.13
N GLU A 55 2.25 35.03 1.70
CA GLU A 55 2.27 36.27 2.48
C GLU A 55 1.85 36.01 3.92
N LEU A 56 0.78 35.24 4.12
CA LEU A 56 0.32 34.88 5.47
C LEU A 56 1.13 33.72 6.09
N GLY A 57 1.98 33.07 5.29
CA GLY A 57 2.81 31.95 5.74
C GLY A 57 2.02 30.73 6.23
N ALA A 58 0.74 30.62 5.86
CA ALA A 58 -0.09 29.49 6.22
C ALA A 58 0.38 28.24 5.46
N ASP A 59 0.36 27.10 6.14
CA ASP A 59 0.62 25.79 5.53
C ASP A 59 -0.69 25.00 5.37
N SER A 60 -0.63 23.83 4.72
CA SER A 60 -1.81 23.00 4.51
C SER A 60 -2.48 22.56 5.82
N LEU A 61 -1.75 22.47 6.93
CA LEU A 61 -2.34 22.09 8.23
C LEU A 61 -3.17 23.26 8.79
N VAL A 62 -2.63 24.48 8.72
CA VAL A 62 -3.35 25.71 9.09
C VAL A 62 -4.60 25.86 8.22
N MET A 63 -4.48 25.65 6.92
CA MET A 63 -5.61 25.75 5.99
C MET A 63 -6.65 24.64 6.18
N ALA A 64 -6.24 23.42 6.53
CA ALA A 64 -7.18 22.35 6.87
C ALA A 64 -8.01 22.71 8.12
N HIS A 65 -7.39 23.29 9.15
CA HIS A 65 -8.12 23.80 10.31
C HIS A 65 -9.06 24.96 9.97
N PHE A 66 -8.65 25.84 9.05
CA PHE A 66 -9.51 26.90 8.50
C PHE A 66 -10.74 26.30 7.80
N CYS A 67 -10.55 25.41 6.83
CA CYS A 67 -11.65 24.72 6.15
C CYS A 67 -12.58 24.00 7.13
N ALA A 68 -12.02 23.32 8.14
CA ALA A 68 -12.80 22.64 9.16
C ALA A 68 -13.67 23.59 10.00
N ARG A 69 -13.17 24.80 10.32
CA ARG A 69 -13.96 25.82 11.03
C ARG A 69 -15.02 26.44 10.13
N VAL A 70 -14.72 26.68 8.86
CA VAL A 70 -15.70 27.16 7.86
C VAL A 70 -16.85 26.17 7.72
N ARG A 71 -16.56 24.87 7.59
CA ARG A 71 -17.59 23.81 7.46
C ARG A 71 -18.47 23.61 8.70
N LYS A 72 -18.09 24.15 9.87
CA LYS A 72 -18.93 24.13 11.08
C LYS A 72 -19.98 25.24 11.11
N ARG A 73 -19.89 26.20 10.19
CA ARG A 73 -20.81 27.32 10.09
C ARG A 73 -21.87 27.03 9.04
N ALA A 74 -23.14 26.99 9.46
CA ALA A 74 -24.27 26.71 8.57
C ALA A 74 -24.55 27.86 7.59
N ASP A 75 -24.05 29.06 7.87
CA ASP A 75 -24.20 30.26 7.06
C ASP A 75 -23.17 30.39 5.93
N LEU A 76 -22.21 29.46 5.82
CA LEU A 76 -21.17 29.48 4.79
C LEU A 76 -21.22 28.25 3.88
N PRO A 77 -20.92 28.39 2.58
CA PRO A 77 -20.69 27.25 1.70
C PRO A 77 -19.52 26.39 2.18
N SER A 78 -19.59 25.08 1.89
CA SER A 78 -18.53 24.13 2.25
C SER A 78 -17.24 24.42 1.45
N VAL A 79 -16.11 24.51 2.16
CA VAL A 79 -14.79 24.76 1.57
C VAL A 79 -13.92 23.51 1.64
N SER A 80 -13.28 23.18 0.54
CA SER A 80 -12.26 22.13 0.46
C SER A 80 -10.85 22.71 0.34
N MET A 81 -9.83 21.90 0.67
CA MET A 81 -8.43 22.30 0.47
C MET A 81 -8.11 22.60 -1.01
N LYS A 82 -8.83 21.96 -1.94
CA LYS A 82 -8.70 22.23 -3.38
C LYS A 82 -9.13 23.65 -3.74
N ASP A 83 -10.20 24.13 -3.12
CA ASP A 83 -10.72 25.49 -3.34
C ASP A 83 -9.74 26.53 -2.80
N VAL A 84 -9.14 26.27 -1.63
CA VAL A 84 -8.10 27.13 -1.03
C VAL A 84 -6.87 27.24 -1.93
N TYR A 85 -6.44 26.17 -2.60
CA TYR A 85 -5.32 26.25 -3.54
C TYR A 85 -5.68 26.96 -4.85
N ARG A 86 -6.91 26.77 -5.35
CA ARG A 86 -7.40 27.44 -6.57
C ARG A 86 -7.65 28.94 -6.37
N HIS A 87 -8.11 29.31 -5.19
CA HIS A 87 -8.47 30.67 -4.81
C HIS A 87 -7.69 31.09 -3.56
N PRO A 88 -6.39 31.44 -3.71
CA PRO A 88 -5.46 31.53 -2.58
C PRO A 88 -5.54 32.86 -1.79
N THR A 89 -6.65 33.57 -1.86
CA THR A 89 -6.92 34.81 -1.09
C THR A 89 -8.34 34.76 -0.54
N ILE A 90 -8.62 35.49 0.54
CA ILE A 90 -9.97 35.52 1.13
C ILE A 90 -10.96 36.04 0.10
N ARG A 91 -10.60 37.10 -0.62
CA ARG A 91 -11.44 37.71 -1.65
C ARG A 91 -11.77 36.76 -2.79
N SER A 92 -10.76 36.13 -3.38
CA SER A 92 -10.98 35.20 -4.49
C SER A 92 -11.76 33.97 -4.06
N LEU A 93 -11.56 33.50 -2.82
CA LEU A 93 -12.30 32.39 -2.26
C LEU A 93 -13.77 32.77 -1.99
N ALA A 94 -14.02 33.94 -1.37
CA ALA A 94 -15.37 34.43 -1.11
C ALA A 94 -16.17 34.61 -2.41
N THR A 95 -15.53 35.16 -3.45
CA THR A 95 -16.14 35.34 -4.77
C THR A 95 -16.49 33.98 -5.38
N ALA A 96 -15.56 33.02 -5.39
CA ALA A 96 -15.80 31.69 -5.94
C ALA A 96 -16.89 30.91 -5.20
N LEU A 97 -17.06 31.13 -3.90
CA LEU A 97 -18.12 30.51 -3.10
C LEU A 97 -19.48 31.21 -3.28
N ALA A 98 -19.50 32.50 -3.58
CA ALA A 98 -20.72 33.26 -3.87
C ALA A 98 -21.32 32.87 -5.23
N ASP A 99 -20.47 32.57 -6.22
CA ASP A 99 -20.88 32.13 -7.57
C ASP A 99 -21.26 30.64 -7.66
N ALA A 100 -21.09 29.87 -6.57
CA ALA A 100 -21.42 28.45 -6.56
C ALA A 100 -22.95 28.25 -6.42
N PRO A 101 -23.59 27.41 -7.27
CA PRO A 101 -25.02 27.13 -7.13
C PRO A 101 -25.30 26.54 -5.73
N PRO A 102 -26.42 26.91 -5.09
CA PRO A 102 -26.71 26.51 -3.72
C PRO A 102 -26.74 24.98 -3.63
N ALA A 103 -26.09 24.43 -2.59
CA ALA A 103 -26.30 23.03 -2.22
C ALA A 103 -27.79 22.83 -1.93
N PRO A 104 -28.46 21.81 -2.53
CA PRO A 104 -29.88 21.62 -2.29
C PRO A 104 -30.11 21.30 -0.82
N ARG A 105 -30.89 22.17 -0.15
CA ARG A 105 -31.56 21.82 1.11
C ARG A 105 -32.60 20.75 0.80
N ALA A 106 -32.70 19.77 1.68
CA ALA A 106 -33.74 18.75 1.61
C ALA A 106 -35.11 19.40 1.89
N GLU A 107 -35.80 19.87 0.85
CA GLU A 107 -37.21 20.27 0.91
C GLU A 107 -37.88 20.04 -0.48
N SER A 108 -39.16 19.72 -0.42
CA SER A 108 -39.99 18.99 -1.40
C SER A 108 -40.32 19.73 -2.72
N ALA A 109 -40.26 18.96 -3.82
CA ALA A 109 -40.99 18.99 -5.11
C ALA A 109 -41.45 20.32 -5.79
N ALA A 110 -41.05 20.53 -7.06
CA ALA A 110 -41.94 20.75 -8.24
C ALA A 110 -41.14 20.94 -9.56
N VAL A 111 -41.73 20.52 -10.67
CA VAL A 111 -41.15 20.31 -12.02
C VAL A 111 -41.29 21.53 -12.96
N ALA A 112 -40.25 21.86 -13.76
CA ALA A 112 -40.35 22.32 -15.16
C ALA A 112 -38.96 22.34 -15.88
N PRO A 113 -38.85 22.10 -17.22
CA PRO A 113 -37.57 21.91 -17.92
C PRO A 113 -37.12 23.12 -18.78
N ALA A 114 -35.81 23.43 -18.78
CA ALA A 114 -35.14 24.31 -19.76
C ALA A 114 -33.60 24.03 -19.77
N PRO A 115 -32.82 24.43 -20.80
CA PRO A 115 -31.87 23.59 -21.53
C PRO A 115 -30.43 23.52 -20.95
N ALA A 116 -29.71 22.51 -21.42
CA ALA A 116 -28.42 22.01 -20.93
C ALA A 116 -27.24 23.01 -20.94
N PRO A 117 -26.42 23.00 -19.87
CA PRO A 117 -25.01 23.36 -19.92
C PRO A 117 -24.07 22.14 -19.74
N ALA A 118 -22.78 22.37 -20.03
CA ALA A 118 -21.60 21.51 -20.10
C ALA A 118 -21.49 20.33 -19.09
N PRO A 119 -20.73 19.25 -19.42
CA PRO A 119 -20.75 18.00 -18.65
C PRO A 119 -20.25 18.21 -17.22
N GLU A 120 -21.17 18.13 -16.26
CA GLU A 120 -20.85 17.98 -14.86
C GLU A 120 -20.12 16.63 -14.63
N PRO A 121 -19.17 16.57 -13.68
CA PRO A 121 -18.61 15.29 -13.24
C PRO A 121 -19.74 14.38 -12.77
N PHE A 122 -19.81 13.14 -13.29
CA PHE A 122 -20.77 12.13 -12.83
C PHE A 122 -20.89 12.18 -11.31
N PRO A 123 -22.10 12.35 -10.74
CA PRO A 123 -22.26 12.45 -9.30
C PRO A 123 -21.77 11.15 -8.67
N VAL A 124 -20.62 11.22 -8.00
CA VAL A 124 -20.10 10.13 -7.20
C VAL A 124 -20.93 10.11 -5.93
N SER A 125 -21.96 9.29 -5.96
CA SER A 125 -22.89 9.17 -4.85
C SER A 125 -22.22 8.54 -3.64
N ALA A 126 -22.58 9.00 -2.44
CA ALA A 126 -22.23 8.31 -1.21
C ALA A 126 -22.67 6.83 -1.30
N PRO A 127 -21.89 5.88 -0.78
CA PRO A 127 -22.36 4.50 -0.71
C PRO A 127 -23.73 4.47 -0.02
N ALA A 128 -24.74 3.86 -0.66
CA ALA A 128 -26.09 3.72 -0.09
C ALA A 128 -26.00 3.26 1.38
N SER A 129 -26.74 3.94 2.26
CA SER A 129 -26.79 3.65 3.70
C SER A 129 -27.27 2.21 3.90
N VAL A 130 -26.33 1.30 4.15
CA VAL A 130 -26.65 -0.08 4.48
C VAL A 130 -27.16 -0.08 5.92
N PRO A 131 -28.35 -0.66 6.21
CA PRO A 131 -28.84 -0.74 7.58
C PRO A 131 -27.77 -1.37 8.48
N ALA A 132 -27.39 -0.66 9.54
CA ALA A 132 -26.40 -1.12 10.50
C ALA A 132 -26.88 -2.44 11.12
N GLN A 133 -26.29 -3.56 10.69
CA GLN A 133 -26.54 -4.85 11.32
C GLN A 133 -25.96 -4.81 12.75
N PRO A 134 -26.63 -5.40 13.75
CA PRO A 134 -26.16 -5.36 15.13
C PRO A 134 -24.73 -5.91 15.21
N PRO A 135 -23.81 -5.23 15.93
CA PRO A 135 -22.43 -5.64 16.01
C PRO A 135 -22.33 -7.07 16.55
N ALA A 136 -21.38 -7.85 16.01
CA ALA A 136 -21.12 -9.18 16.54
C ALA A 136 -20.81 -9.09 18.04
N GLY A 137 -21.32 -10.05 18.82
CA GLY A 137 -20.99 -10.11 20.25
C GLY A 137 -19.55 -10.55 20.49
N MET A 138 -19.00 -10.21 21.67
CA MET A 138 -17.69 -10.69 22.10
C MET A 138 -17.52 -12.24 22.01
N PRO A 139 -18.54 -13.07 22.32
CA PRO A 139 -18.42 -14.52 22.14
C PRO A 139 -18.19 -14.94 20.68
N GLN A 140 -18.86 -14.29 19.72
CA GLN A 140 -18.67 -14.56 18.29
C GLN A 140 -17.27 -14.16 17.82
N TYR A 141 -16.78 -13.02 18.32
CA TYR A 141 -15.42 -12.54 18.06
C TYR A 141 -14.35 -13.54 18.55
N VAL A 142 -14.49 -14.02 19.78
CA VAL A 142 -13.56 -15.00 20.38
C VAL A 142 -13.66 -16.35 19.66
N LEU A 143 -14.88 -16.84 19.40
CA LEU A 143 -15.08 -18.09 18.66
C LEU A 143 -14.49 -18.03 17.24
N CYS A 144 -14.68 -16.91 16.54
CA CYS A 144 -14.08 -16.69 15.23
C CYS A 144 -12.55 -16.77 15.30
N GLY A 145 -11.93 -16.10 16.28
CA GLY A 145 -10.49 -16.17 16.52
C GLY A 145 -10.00 -17.59 16.83
N ALA A 146 -10.74 -18.34 17.65
CA ALA A 146 -10.42 -19.73 17.96
C ALA A 146 -10.47 -20.63 16.71
N LEU A 147 -11.52 -20.49 15.88
CA LEU A 147 -11.64 -21.23 14.63
C LEU A 147 -10.54 -20.87 13.62
N GLN A 148 -10.16 -19.60 13.53
CA GLN A 148 -9.04 -19.17 12.69
C GLN A 148 -7.71 -19.75 13.18
N PHE A 149 -7.50 -19.80 14.51
CA PHE A 149 -6.32 -20.44 15.10
C PHE A 149 -6.28 -21.95 14.84
N LEU A 150 -7.41 -22.65 14.98
CA LEU A 150 -7.51 -24.07 14.64
C LEU A 150 -7.25 -24.33 13.16
N ALA A 151 -7.75 -23.47 12.26
CA ALA A 151 -7.46 -23.58 10.83
C ALA A 151 -5.96 -23.36 10.54
N PHE A 152 -5.31 -22.40 11.22
CA PHE A 152 -3.87 -22.21 11.15
C PHE A 152 -3.11 -23.44 11.66
N LEU A 153 -3.50 -24.00 12.82
CA LEU A 153 -2.87 -25.20 13.39
C LEU A 153 -3.00 -26.40 12.46
N GLY A 154 -4.19 -26.62 11.87
CA GLY A 154 -4.41 -27.67 10.89
C GLY A 154 -3.55 -27.50 9.63
N TYR A 155 -3.41 -26.27 9.14
CA TYR A 155 -2.54 -25.97 8.01
C TYR A 155 -1.06 -26.17 8.35
N ALA A 156 -0.60 -25.68 9.50
CA ALA A 156 0.77 -25.89 9.98
C ALA A 156 1.09 -27.38 10.12
N TYR A 157 0.18 -28.16 10.71
CA TYR A 157 0.34 -29.61 10.82
C TYR A 157 0.40 -30.30 9.46
N LEU A 158 -0.42 -29.88 8.48
CA LEU A 158 -0.38 -30.43 7.13
C LEU A 158 0.97 -30.14 6.44
N ILE A 159 1.48 -28.91 6.55
CA ILE A 159 2.78 -28.53 5.98
C ILE A 159 3.91 -29.28 6.68
N ALA A 160 3.90 -29.34 8.01
CA ALA A 160 4.87 -30.08 8.82
C ALA A 160 4.88 -31.57 8.44
N PHE A 161 3.71 -32.19 8.30
CA PHE A 161 3.57 -33.58 7.88
C PHE A 161 4.18 -33.81 6.49
N GLY A 162 3.83 -32.97 5.53
CA GLY A 162 4.35 -33.05 4.16
C GLY A 162 5.86 -32.86 4.11
N ALA A 163 6.39 -31.85 4.81
CA ALA A 163 7.81 -31.56 4.88
C ALA A 163 8.60 -32.72 5.53
N ALA A 164 8.10 -33.28 6.63
CA ALA A 164 8.75 -34.40 7.32
C ALA A 164 8.82 -35.66 6.45
N ARG A 165 7.69 -36.06 5.86
CA ARG A 165 7.65 -37.22 4.94
C ARG A 165 8.49 -37.00 3.70
N GLY A 166 8.49 -35.77 3.18
CA GLY A 166 9.32 -35.37 2.04
C GLY A 166 10.81 -35.46 2.36
N TYR A 167 11.23 -34.94 3.51
CA TYR A 167 12.61 -35.02 3.96
C TYR A 167 13.08 -36.46 4.12
N GLU A 168 12.34 -37.30 4.86
CA GLU A 168 12.64 -38.73 5.04
C GLU A 168 12.79 -39.45 3.68
N TRP A 169 11.91 -39.16 2.73
CA TRP A 169 11.96 -39.79 1.42
C TRP A 169 13.14 -39.32 0.56
N ILE A 170 13.45 -38.02 0.58
CA ILE A 170 14.56 -37.43 -0.17
C ILE A 170 15.91 -37.88 0.41
N SER A 171 16.06 -37.87 1.74
CA SER A 171 17.30 -38.23 2.42
C SER A 171 17.62 -39.72 2.33
N ALA A 172 16.63 -40.57 2.08
CA ALA A 172 16.82 -41.99 1.76
C ALA A 172 17.38 -42.26 0.34
N GLY A 173 17.76 -41.20 -0.42
CA GLY A 173 18.30 -41.33 -1.77
C GLY A 173 19.77 -41.78 -1.80
N SER A 174 20.12 -42.65 -2.75
CA SER A 174 21.51 -43.10 -2.94
C SER A 174 22.28 -42.19 -3.90
N GLY A 175 23.05 -41.27 -3.33
CA GLY A 175 23.90 -40.33 -4.08
C GLY A 175 23.16 -39.09 -4.61
N VAL A 176 23.93 -38.14 -5.14
CA VAL A 176 23.46 -36.78 -5.46
C VAL A 176 22.34 -36.78 -6.52
N LEU A 177 22.43 -37.65 -7.54
CA LEU A 177 21.43 -37.70 -8.60
C LEU A 177 20.08 -38.24 -8.11
N ASP A 178 20.07 -39.29 -7.27
CA ASP A 178 18.83 -39.83 -6.70
C ASP A 178 18.19 -38.81 -5.75
N VAL A 179 18.97 -38.18 -4.87
CA VAL A 179 18.50 -37.09 -4.00
C VAL A 179 17.91 -35.93 -4.81
N TYR A 180 18.58 -35.53 -5.91
CA TYR A 180 18.07 -34.50 -6.80
C TYR A 180 16.74 -34.91 -7.46
N LEU A 181 16.65 -36.11 -8.04
CA LEU A 181 15.42 -36.59 -8.70
C LEU A 181 14.26 -36.71 -7.72
N ARG A 182 14.49 -37.22 -6.50
CA ARG A 182 13.49 -37.24 -5.43
C ARG A 182 13.07 -35.84 -5.03
N SER A 183 14.01 -34.91 -4.94
CA SER A 183 13.71 -33.50 -4.63
C SER A 183 12.86 -32.84 -5.72
N VAL A 184 13.11 -33.15 -7.01
CA VAL A 184 12.26 -32.71 -8.13
C VAL A 184 10.85 -33.28 -8.01
N LEU A 185 10.72 -34.58 -7.76
CA LEU A 185 9.43 -35.26 -7.67
C LEU A 185 8.61 -34.77 -6.47
N PHE A 186 9.19 -34.73 -5.28
CA PHE A 186 8.52 -34.24 -4.08
C PHE A 186 8.23 -32.75 -4.18
N GLY A 187 9.21 -31.94 -4.60
CA GLY A 187 9.04 -30.50 -4.80
C GLY A 187 7.93 -30.19 -5.82
N GLY A 188 7.83 -30.98 -6.89
CA GLY A 188 6.74 -30.93 -7.86
C GLY A 188 5.40 -31.28 -7.25
N ALA A 189 5.29 -32.38 -6.53
CA ALA A 189 4.06 -32.80 -5.85
C ALA A 189 3.62 -31.78 -4.79
N ALA A 190 4.55 -31.26 -3.99
CA ALA A 190 4.29 -30.24 -2.97
C ALA A 190 3.82 -28.93 -3.60
N PHE A 191 4.49 -28.47 -4.67
CA PHE A 191 4.07 -27.27 -5.41
C PHE A 191 2.66 -27.43 -5.98
N LEU A 192 2.37 -28.56 -6.65
CA LEU A 192 1.03 -28.85 -7.17
C LEU A 192 -0.01 -28.90 -6.04
N GLY A 193 0.31 -29.55 -4.92
CA GLY A 193 -0.54 -29.59 -3.73
C GLY A 193 -0.85 -28.19 -3.20
N LEU A 194 0.15 -27.32 -3.08
CA LEU A 194 -0.01 -25.94 -2.63
C LEU A 194 -0.85 -25.09 -3.59
N CYS A 195 -0.80 -25.37 -4.90
CA CYS A 195 -1.60 -24.68 -5.92
C CYS A 195 -3.06 -25.17 -5.98
N VAL A 196 -3.28 -26.47 -5.78
CA VAL A 196 -4.59 -27.11 -5.90
C VAL A 196 -5.40 -26.99 -4.61
N LEU A 197 -4.74 -26.99 -3.46
CA LEU A 197 -5.39 -26.92 -2.15
C LEU A 197 -6.34 -25.71 -2.01
N PRO A 198 -5.95 -24.45 -2.34
CA PRO A 198 -6.86 -23.31 -2.26
C PRO A 198 -8.08 -23.44 -3.18
N VAL A 199 -7.91 -24.03 -4.37
CA VAL A 199 -9.00 -24.28 -5.32
C VAL A 199 -10.00 -25.27 -4.72
N LEU A 200 -9.53 -26.42 -4.22
CA LEU A 200 -10.39 -27.43 -3.60
C LEU A 200 -11.13 -26.88 -2.38
N VAL A 201 -10.41 -26.18 -1.50
CA VAL A 201 -10.98 -25.59 -0.29
C VAL A 201 -12.01 -24.52 -0.63
N LYS A 202 -11.79 -23.69 -1.66
CA LYS A 202 -12.78 -22.71 -2.13
C LYS A 202 -14.06 -23.40 -2.60
N TRP A 203 -13.96 -24.43 -3.44
CA TRP A 203 -15.14 -25.13 -3.97
C TRP A 203 -15.91 -25.89 -2.90
N MET A 204 -15.20 -26.45 -1.91
CA MET A 204 -15.80 -27.17 -0.77
C MET A 204 -16.44 -26.22 0.25
N LEU A 205 -15.74 -25.16 0.67
CA LEU A 205 -16.19 -24.27 1.75
C LEU A 205 -17.07 -23.13 1.26
N VAL A 206 -17.04 -22.74 -0.01
CA VAL A 206 -17.82 -21.59 -0.49
C VAL A 206 -18.66 -21.95 -1.71
N GLY A 207 -18.13 -22.76 -2.62
CA GLY A 207 -18.76 -23.01 -3.91
C GLY A 207 -18.56 -21.82 -4.86
N ARG A 208 -19.64 -21.34 -5.49
CA ARG A 208 -19.60 -20.16 -6.36
C ARG A 208 -19.83 -18.89 -5.56
N TRP A 209 -18.94 -17.91 -5.66
CA TRP A 209 -19.17 -16.58 -5.12
C TRP A 209 -20.38 -15.93 -5.80
N LYS A 210 -21.25 -15.33 -4.97
CA LYS A 210 -22.39 -14.50 -5.40
C LYS A 210 -22.24 -13.11 -4.77
N PRO A 211 -22.85 -12.06 -5.36
CA PRO A 211 -22.99 -10.79 -4.66
C PRO A 211 -23.78 -11.01 -3.38
N GLN A 212 -23.17 -10.74 -2.22
CA GLN A 212 -23.77 -10.97 -0.91
C GLN A 212 -23.07 -10.13 0.15
N GLN A 213 -23.68 -10.09 1.34
CA GLN A 213 -23.10 -9.48 2.52
C GLN A 213 -22.80 -10.55 3.56
N ILE A 214 -21.58 -10.58 4.07
CA ILE A 214 -21.12 -11.52 5.10
C ILE A 214 -20.76 -10.73 6.34
N ARG A 215 -21.47 -10.96 7.45
CA ARG A 215 -21.13 -10.35 8.73
C ARG A 215 -19.76 -10.79 9.20
N VAL A 216 -18.90 -9.83 9.50
CA VAL A 216 -17.57 -10.09 10.07
C VAL A 216 -17.73 -10.79 11.43
N TRP A 217 -16.79 -11.69 11.76
CA TRP A 217 -16.81 -12.55 12.95
C TRP A 217 -17.89 -13.66 12.97
N SER A 218 -18.65 -13.83 11.89
CA SER A 218 -19.57 -14.98 11.72
C SER A 218 -18.84 -16.24 11.24
N LEU A 219 -19.52 -17.40 11.27
CA LEU A 219 -19.01 -18.63 10.66
C LEU A 219 -18.82 -18.50 9.14
N ALA A 220 -19.71 -17.77 8.46
CA ALA A 220 -19.55 -17.45 7.04
C ALA A 220 -18.29 -16.62 6.79
N TYR A 221 -17.96 -15.70 7.71
CA TYR A 221 -16.71 -14.96 7.67
C TYR A 221 -15.48 -15.85 7.88
N VAL A 222 -15.53 -16.85 8.77
CA VAL A 222 -14.44 -17.83 8.92
C VAL A 222 -14.19 -18.57 7.60
N ARG A 223 -15.25 -19.06 6.94
CA ARG A 223 -15.15 -19.71 5.62
C ARG A 223 -14.52 -18.78 4.58
N PHE A 224 -14.96 -17.54 4.52
CA PHE A 224 -14.38 -16.50 3.67
C PHE A 224 -12.90 -16.27 3.98
N TRP A 225 -12.55 -16.15 5.27
CA TRP A 225 -11.17 -15.89 5.71
C TRP A 225 -10.23 -17.03 5.35
N VAL A 226 -10.62 -18.29 5.56
CA VAL A 226 -9.79 -19.46 5.19
C VAL A 226 -9.47 -19.44 3.70
N VAL A 227 -10.49 -19.27 2.85
CA VAL A 227 -10.31 -19.20 1.40
C VAL A 227 -9.44 -18.01 1.00
N LYS A 228 -9.72 -16.82 1.55
CA LYS A 228 -8.92 -15.61 1.30
C LYS A 228 -7.44 -15.83 1.64
N THR A 229 -7.15 -16.39 2.81
CA THR A 229 -5.78 -16.60 3.30
C THR A 229 -5.03 -17.59 2.41
N LEU A 230 -5.67 -18.71 2.03
CA LEU A 230 -5.08 -19.71 1.15
C LEU A 230 -4.83 -19.16 -0.26
N VAL A 231 -5.82 -18.50 -0.87
CA VAL A 231 -5.69 -17.93 -2.22
C VAL A 231 -4.62 -16.84 -2.30
N ARG A 232 -4.49 -15.99 -1.27
CA ARG A 232 -3.46 -14.94 -1.24
C ARG A 232 -2.05 -15.43 -0.92
N SER A 233 -1.92 -16.62 -0.34
CA SER A 233 -0.63 -17.24 0.01
C SER A 233 -0.14 -18.22 -1.06
N ASP A 234 -0.93 -18.43 -2.12
CA ASP A 234 -0.65 -19.37 -3.19
C ASP A 234 0.64 -19.01 -3.96
N PRO A 235 1.52 -19.96 -4.27
CA PRO A 235 2.76 -19.68 -4.99
C PRO A 235 2.55 -19.19 -6.43
N LEU A 236 1.37 -19.44 -7.05
CA LEU A 236 1.05 -18.99 -8.42
C LEU A 236 0.98 -17.47 -8.56
N VAL A 237 0.90 -16.72 -7.45
CA VAL A 237 1.05 -15.26 -7.45
C VAL A 237 2.40 -14.81 -8.01
N LEU A 238 3.46 -15.62 -7.83
CA LEU A 238 4.79 -15.35 -8.39
C LEU A 238 4.81 -15.45 -9.92
N PHE A 239 3.79 -16.08 -10.51
CA PHE A 239 3.61 -16.24 -11.95
C PHE A 239 2.72 -15.15 -12.55
N SER A 240 2.40 -14.07 -11.80
CA SER A 240 1.63 -12.92 -12.29
C SER A 240 2.16 -12.41 -13.64
N GLY A 241 1.32 -12.37 -14.68
CA GLY A 241 1.69 -12.02 -16.05
C GLY A 241 1.92 -13.23 -16.97
N SER A 242 1.92 -14.46 -16.44
CA SER A 242 1.99 -15.68 -17.24
C SER A 242 0.61 -16.30 -17.48
N PRO A 243 0.45 -17.15 -18.51
CA PRO A 243 -0.79 -17.87 -18.76
C PRO A 243 -1.19 -18.82 -17.62
N LEU A 244 -0.24 -19.33 -16.83
CA LEU A 244 -0.50 -20.22 -15.68
C LEU A 244 -1.34 -19.50 -14.62
N TYR A 245 -1.02 -18.23 -14.35
CA TYR A 245 -1.80 -17.44 -13.42
C TYR A 245 -3.25 -17.26 -13.89
N LEU A 246 -3.48 -17.14 -15.19
CA LEU A 246 -4.85 -17.06 -15.74
C LEU A 246 -5.59 -18.40 -15.65
N LEU A 247 -4.89 -19.53 -15.78
CA LEU A 247 -5.49 -20.85 -15.56
C LEU A 247 -5.91 -21.01 -14.09
N TYR A 248 -5.07 -20.55 -13.16
CA TYR A 248 -5.40 -20.52 -11.74
C TYR A 248 -6.65 -19.69 -11.43
N LEU A 249 -6.72 -18.46 -11.95
CA LEU A 249 -7.90 -17.61 -11.78
C LEU A 249 -9.18 -18.28 -12.32
N ARG A 250 -9.09 -18.96 -13.48
CA ARG A 250 -10.23 -19.73 -14.03
C ARG A 250 -10.59 -20.93 -13.16
N ALA A 251 -9.61 -21.66 -12.62
CA ALA A 251 -9.86 -22.78 -11.70
C ALA A 251 -10.56 -22.33 -10.41
N LEU A 252 -10.26 -21.11 -9.94
CA LEU A 252 -10.97 -20.47 -8.83
C LEU A 252 -12.37 -19.95 -9.22
N GLY A 253 -12.72 -19.89 -10.51
CA GLY A 253 -14.05 -19.52 -11.01
C GLY A 253 -14.12 -18.21 -11.81
N ALA A 254 -13.01 -17.48 -11.99
CA ALA A 254 -13.02 -16.24 -12.76
C ALA A 254 -13.24 -16.47 -14.26
N LYS A 255 -13.99 -15.55 -14.89
CA LYS A 255 -14.23 -15.56 -16.34
C LYS A 255 -13.12 -14.77 -17.02
N VAL A 256 -12.06 -15.44 -17.46
CA VAL A 256 -10.92 -14.78 -18.11
C VAL A 256 -10.85 -15.14 -19.59
N GLY A 257 -10.88 -14.12 -20.45
CA GLY A 257 -10.83 -14.20 -21.90
C GLY A 257 -9.48 -14.65 -22.44
N ARG A 258 -9.44 -14.94 -23.74
CA ARG A 258 -8.24 -15.34 -24.47
C ARG A 258 -7.32 -14.15 -24.62
N GLY A 259 -6.02 -14.36 -24.44
CA GLY A 259 -5.02 -13.33 -24.67
C GLY A 259 -4.88 -12.28 -23.57
N ALA A 260 -5.73 -12.29 -22.53
CA ALA A 260 -5.64 -11.37 -21.40
C ALA A 260 -4.27 -11.45 -20.69
N VAL A 261 -3.85 -10.35 -20.07
CA VAL A 261 -2.57 -10.23 -19.35
C VAL A 261 -2.84 -9.57 -18.00
N VAL A 262 -2.59 -10.30 -16.91
CA VAL A 262 -2.75 -9.79 -15.54
C VAL A 262 -1.40 -9.74 -14.85
N LEU A 263 -0.81 -8.55 -14.74
CA LEU A 263 0.50 -8.30 -14.13
C LEU A 263 0.39 -7.98 -12.62
N SER A 264 -0.79 -7.62 -12.14
CA SER A 264 -1.01 -7.38 -10.71
C SER A 264 -0.84 -8.65 -9.87
N ARG A 265 -0.17 -8.49 -8.73
CA ARG A 265 -0.03 -9.50 -7.67
C ARG A 265 -1.12 -9.42 -6.61
N SER A 266 -2.07 -8.47 -6.74
CA SER A 266 -3.25 -8.43 -5.89
C SER A 266 -4.24 -9.51 -6.33
N VAL A 267 -4.20 -10.67 -5.68
CA VAL A 267 -5.04 -11.81 -6.05
C VAL A 267 -6.51 -11.52 -5.70
N PRO A 268 -7.43 -11.63 -6.68
CA PRO A 268 -8.87 -11.53 -6.41
C PRO A 268 -9.33 -12.71 -5.55
N VAL A 269 -10.21 -12.44 -4.57
CA VAL A 269 -10.68 -13.46 -3.63
C VAL A 269 -12.03 -14.00 -4.06
N CYS A 270 -12.95 -13.11 -4.44
CA CYS A 270 -14.27 -13.47 -4.93
C CYS A 270 -14.27 -13.69 -6.44
N THR A 271 -13.48 -14.67 -6.87
CA THR A 271 -13.13 -14.92 -8.28
C THR A 271 -14.31 -15.15 -9.22
N ASP A 272 -15.41 -15.79 -8.81
CA ASP A 272 -16.58 -15.98 -9.69
C ASP A 272 -17.27 -14.65 -10.08
N LEU A 273 -16.97 -13.57 -9.36
CA LEU A 273 -17.46 -12.21 -9.62
C LEU A 273 -16.48 -11.39 -10.48
N LEU A 274 -15.37 -11.98 -10.90
CA LEU A 274 -14.40 -11.34 -11.79
C LEU A 274 -14.61 -11.79 -13.24
N ALA A 275 -14.85 -10.83 -14.13
CA ALA A 275 -14.84 -11.02 -15.56
C ALA A 275 -13.75 -10.17 -16.20
N ILE A 276 -12.91 -10.78 -17.03
CA ILE A 276 -11.84 -10.14 -17.79
C ILE A 276 -11.99 -10.57 -19.25
N GLY A 277 -12.23 -9.64 -20.15
CA GLY A 277 -12.44 -9.91 -21.57
C GLY A 277 -11.17 -10.30 -22.32
N ASP A 278 -11.34 -10.64 -23.59
CA ASP A 278 -10.25 -11.02 -24.47
C ASP A 278 -9.23 -9.88 -24.63
N SER A 279 -7.95 -10.21 -24.56
CA SER A 279 -6.84 -9.26 -24.72
C SER A 279 -6.85 -8.06 -23.76
N ALA A 280 -7.59 -8.11 -22.65
CA ALA A 280 -7.51 -7.09 -21.61
C ALA A 280 -6.14 -7.12 -20.90
N VAL A 281 -5.65 -5.96 -20.50
CA VAL A 281 -4.36 -5.78 -19.81
C VAL A 281 -4.60 -5.12 -18.47
N VAL A 282 -4.25 -5.82 -17.39
CA VAL A 282 -4.26 -5.30 -16.02
C VAL A 282 -2.82 -5.16 -15.55
N ARG A 283 -2.35 -3.92 -15.39
CA ARG A 283 -0.97 -3.64 -14.99
C ARG A 283 -0.72 -3.93 -13.50
N LYS A 284 0.53 -3.82 -13.06
CA LYS A 284 0.91 -4.11 -11.68
C LYS A 284 0.30 -3.11 -10.70
N ASP A 285 0.26 -3.49 -9.43
CA ASP A 285 -0.25 -2.65 -8.33
C ASP A 285 -1.72 -2.22 -8.44
N SER A 286 -2.49 -2.79 -9.39
CA SER A 286 -3.94 -2.61 -9.46
C SER A 286 -4.67 -3.52 -8.47
N SER A 287 -5.69 -3.00 -7.80
CA SER A 287 -6.55 -3.73 -6.86
C SER A 287 -7.94 -3.98 -7.46
N PHE A 288 -8.39 -5.24 -7.45
CA PHE A 288 -9.69 -5.68 -8.01
C PHE A 288 -10.17 -6.94 -7.25
N ALA A 289 -10.28 -6.84 -5.93
CA ALA A 289 -10.46 -8.01 -5.06
C ALA A 289 -11.83 -8.71 -5.18
N CYS A 290 -12.82 -8.04 -5.81
CA CYS A 290 -14.24 -8.42 -5.87
C CYS A 290 -14.93 -8.52 -4.50
N TYR A 291 -14.34 -7.90 -3.48
CA TYR A 291 -14.97 -7.64 -2.19
C TYR A 291 -14.43 -6.36 -1.57
N ARG A 292 -15.20 -5.78 -0.66
CA ARG A 292 -14.77 -4.73 0.27
C ARG A 292 -15.32 -4.99 1.65
N ALA A 293 -14.72 -4.40 2.67
CA ALA A 293 -15.27 -4.37 4.01
C ALA A 293 -15.92 -3.00 4.27
N HIS A 294 -17.14 -3.00 4.81
CA HIS A 294 -17.89 -1.79 5.10
C HIS A 294 -18.75 -2.02 6.35
N ALA A 295 -18.61 -1.16 7.37
CA ALA A 295 -19.41 -1.21 8.60
C ALA A 295 -19.54 -2.62 9.21
N GLY A 296 -18.44 -3.36 9.35
CA GLY A 296 -18.46 -4.71 9.93
C GLY A 296 -19.06 -5.81 9.03
N LEU A 297 -19.26 -5.52 7.73
CA LEU A 297 -19.71 -6.47 6.71
C LEU A 297 -18.64 -6.62 5.63
N ILE A 298 -18.44 -7.84 5.13
CA ILE A 298 -17.78 -8.07 3.85
C ILE A 298 -18.86 -8.04 2.77
N GLN A 299 -18.74 -7.10 1.84
CA GLN A 299 -19.60 -6.98 0.67
C GLN A 299 -18.85 -7.54 -0.53
N THR A 300 -19.41 -8.56 -1.17
CA THR A 300 -18.88 -9.14 -2.41
C THR A 300 -19.67 -8.58 -3.59
N GLY A 301 -18.99 -8.30 -4.70
CA GLY A 301 -19.66 -7.79 -5.90
C GLY A 301 -18.78 -7.87 -7.15
N PRO A 302 -19.40 -7.81 -8.34
CA PRO A 302 -18.72 -7.94 -9.62
C PRO A 302 -17.68 -6.87 -9.91
N VAL A 303 -16.64 -7.27 -10.63
CA VAL A 303 -15.75 -6.37 -11.38
C VAL A 303 -15.67 -6.92 -12.80
N THR A 304 -16.10 -6.14 -13.78
CA THR A 304 -16.22 -6.58 -15.18
C THR A 304 -15.33 -5.74 -16.08
N LEU A 305 -14.33 -6.36 -16.71
CA LEU A 305 -13.47 -5.74 -17.70
C LEU A 305 -13.82 -6.32 -19.08
N GLY A 306 -14.17 -5.46 -20.03
CA GLY A 306 -14.43 -5.80 -21.42
C GLY A 306 -13.19 -6.28 -22.19
N ARG A 307 -13.35 -6.43 -23.50
CA ARG A 307 -12.30 -6.82 -24.44
C ARG A 307 -11.36 -5.65 -24.69
N ASN A 308 -10.07 -5.93 -24.89
CA ASN A 308 -9.06 -4.91 -25.20
C ASN A 308 -8.99 -3.75 -24.17
N VAL A 309 -9.45 -3.97 -22.94
CA VAL A 309 -9.39 -2.98 -21.86
C VAL A 309 -7.95 -2.80 -21.37
N LEU A 310 -7.59 -1.56 -21.02
CA LEU A 310 -6.35 -1.26 -20.32
C LEU A 310 -6.65 -0.72 -18.91
N VAL A 311 -6.19 -1.43 -17.88
CA VAL A 311 -6.15 -0.93 -16.49
C VAL A 311 -4.71 -0.61 -16.13
N SER A 312 -4.40 0.68 -15.98
CA SER A 312 -3.04 1.16 -15.68
C SER A 312 -2.62 0.92 -14.23
N GLU A 313 -1.34 1.18 -13.93
CA GLU A 313 -0.74 0.89 -12.63
C GLU A 313 -1.31 1.73 -11.48
N ALA A 314 -1.22 1.18 -10.27
CA ALA A 314 -1.67 1.83 -9.03
C ALA A 314 -3.15 2.24 -9.04
N THR A 315 -4.00 1.45 -9.71
CA THR A 315 -5.44 1.66 -9.80
C THR A 315 -6.23 0.88 -8.75
N VAL A 316 -7.37 1.39 -8.33
CA VAL A 316 -8.27 0.72 -7.37
C VAL A 316 -9.66 0.59 -7.95
N LEU A 317 -10.09 -0.65 -8.23
CA LEU A 317 -11.45 -0.97 -8.69
C LEU A 317 -12.26 -1.48 -7.50
N ASP A 318 -13.31 -0.75 -7.13
CA ASP A 318 -14.28 -1.21 -6.13
C ASP A 318 -15.23 -2.26 -6.74
N ILE A 319 -16.03 -2.91 -5.89
CA ILE A 319 -17.12 -3.79 -6.34
C ILE A 319 -18.18 -3.01 -7.12
N ASP A 320 -18.95 -3.73 -7.94
CA ASP A 320 -20.00 -3.18 -8.81
C ASP A 320 -19.45 -2.12 -9.78
N THR A 321 -18.28 -2.39 -10.35
CA THR A 321 -17.63 -1.53 -11.37
C THR A 321 -17.42 -2.27 -12.67
N SER A 322 -17.42 -1.52 -13.78
CA SER A 322 -17.16 -2.08 -15.10
C SER A 322 -16.36 -1.15 -16.01
N LEU A 323 -15.62 -1.77 -16.94
CA LEU A 323 -14.99 -1.10 -18.07
C LEU A 323 -15.48 -1.77 -19.35
N GLY A 324 -16.03 -0.99 -20.27
CA GLY A 324 -16.52 -1.43 -21.58
C GLY A 324 -15.40 -1.88 -22.52
N ASP A 325 -15.78 -2.40 -23.69
CA ASP A 325 -14.82 -2.88 -24.69
C ASP A 325 -13.94 -1.73 -25.20
N GLY A 326 -12.62 -1.92 -25.20
CA GLY A 326 -11.63 -0.91 -25.62
C GLY A 326 -11.43 0.24 -24.62
N ALA A 327 -12.09 0.21 -23.47
CA ALA A 327 -11.96 1.26 -22.47
C ALA A 327 -10.58 1.30 -21.80
N GLN A 328 -10.16 2.48 -21.38
CA GLN A 328 -8.86 2.70 -20.72
C GLN A 328 -9.04 3.41 -19.38
N LEU A 329 -8.31 2.94 -18.35
CA LEU A 329 -8.18 3.60 -17.06
C LEU A 329 -6.72 3.99 -16.80
N GLY A 330 -6.49 5.28 -16.61
CA GLY A 330 -5.18 5.88 -16.35
C GLY A 330 -4.54 5.43 -15.03
N HIS A 331 -3.25 5.69 -14.84
CA HIS A 331 -2.55 5.33 -13.59
C HIS A 331 -3.08 6.11 -12.40
N ALA A 332 -2.83 5.61 -11.18
CA ALA A 332 -3.23 6.27 -9.93
C ALA A 332 -4.73 6.68 -9.90
N SER A 333 -5.59 5.87 -10.53
CA SER A 333 -7.01 6.14 -10.71
C SER A 333 -7.89 5.15 -9.94
N SER A 334 -9.12 5.54 -9.60
CA SER A 334 -10.06 4.66 -8.90
C SER A 334 -11.46 4.69 -9.49
N LEU A 335 -12.05 3.51 -9.68
CA LEU A 335 -13.47 3.35 -9.93
C LEU A 335 -14.18 3.02 -8.63
N HIS A 336 -15.11 3.88 -8.25
CA HIS A 336 -15.99 3.69 -7.11
C HIS A 336 -17.21 2.88 -7.52
N ARG A 337 -17.86 2.26 -6.53
CA ARG A 337 -19.07 1.47 -6.72
C ARG A 337 -20.11 2.18 -7.60
N GLY A 338 -20.62 1.48 -8.61
CA GLY A 338 -21.60 2.00 -9.56
C GLY A 338 -20.98 2.74 -10.75
N GLN A 339 -19.67 3.01 -10.76
CA GLN A 339 -19.01 3.60 -11.93
C GLN A 339 -18.78 2.54 -13.01
N ALA A 340 -19.19 2.89 -14.23
CA ALA A 340 -18.96 2.13 -15.44
C ALA A 340 -18.27 3.03 -16.47
N VAL A 341 -17.14 2.60 -17.02
CA VAL A 341 -16.50 3.28 -18.16
C VAL A 341 -17.13 2.75 -19.45
N PRO A 342 -17.74 3.58 -20.30
CA PRO A 342 -18.31 3.14 -21.58
C PRO A 342 -17.27 2.57 -22.55
N ASP A 343 -17.76 1.88 -23.59
CA ASP A 343 -16.92 1.31 -24.65
C ASP A 343 -16.05 2.39 -25.33
N GLY A 344 -14.77 2.09 -25.48
CA GLY A 344 -13.79 2.96 -26.13
C GLY A 344 -13.45 4.26 -25.38
N GLU A 345 -14.07 4.53 -24.22
CA GLU A 345 -13.78 5.75 -23.46
C GLU A 345 -12.52 5.61 -22.59
N HIS A 346 -11.84 6.74 -22.38
CA HIS A 346 -10.66 6.83 -21.52
C HIS A 346 -11.00 7.64 -20.26
N TRP A 347 -10.67 7.10 -19.10
CA TRP A 347 -10.95 7.69 -17.81
C TRP A 347 -9.69 7.72 -16.94
N HIS A 348 -9.59 8.68 -16.02
CA HIS A 348 -8.50 8.80 -15.07
C HIS A 348 -8.92 9.60 -13.83
N GLY A 349 -8.17 9.51 -12.74
CA GLY A 349 -8.50 10.22 -11.50
C GLY A 349 -9.05 9.33 -10.40
N SER A 350 -9.18 9.90 -9.20
CA SER A 350 -9.74 9.28 -8.01
C SER A 350 -10.73 10.25 -7.36
N PRO A 351 -12.04 10.08 -7.58
CA PRO A 351 -12.69 9.09 -8.46
C PRO A 351 -12.40 9.36 -9.94
N ALA A 352 -12.52 8.34 -10.79
CA ALA A 352 -12.20 8.50 -12.20
C ALA A 352 -13.23 9.37 -12.92
N GLN A 353 -12.74 10.17 -13.86
CA GLN A 353 -13.47 11.05 -14.76
C GLN A 353 -12.95 10.86 -16.19
N ARG A 354 -13.77 11.21 -17.18
CA ARG A 354 -13.41 11.10 -18.61
C ARG A 354 -12.20 11.97 -18.97
N THR A 355 -11.40 11.49 -19.93
CA THR A 355 -10.23 12.15 -20.50
C THR A 355 -10.07 11.76 -21.97
N ASP A 356 -9.28 12.53 -22.71
CA ASP A 356 -8.93 12.22 -24.11
C ASP A 356 -7.52 11.59 -24.23
N VAL A 357 -6.84 11.39 -23.09
CA VAL A 357 -5.49 10.81 -23.05
C VAL A 357 -5.52 9.34 -23.42
N ASP A 358 -4.68 8.94 -24.38
CA ASP A 358 -4.43 7.54 -24.72
C ASP A 358 -3.30 6.97 -23.86
N TYR A 359 -3.64 6.02 -22.98
CA TYR A 359 -2.69 5.34 -22.10
C TYR A 359 -2.09 4.09 -22.76
N GLN A 360 -2.61 3.64 -23.91
CA GLN A 360 -2.10 2.47 -24.62
C GLN A 360 -0.96 2.84 -25.58
N VAL A 361 0.25 2.95 -25.03
CA VAL A 361 1.43 3.40 -25.80
C VAL A 361 2.10 2.30 -26.65
N VAL A 362 1.70 1.04 -26.49
CA VAL A 362 2.32 -0.12 -27.15
C VAL A 362 1.27 -0.89 -27.94
N GLY A 363 1.54 -1.08 -29.25
CA GLY A 363 0.72 -1.90 -30.12
C GLY A 363 0.85 -3.40 -29.85
N ALA A 364 -0.08 -4.18 -30.37
CA ALA A 364 0.01 -5.64 -30.34
C ALA A 364 1.13 -6.14 -31.28
N ALA A 365 1.88 -7.15 -30.85
CA ALA A 365 2.79 -7.92 -31.69
C ALA A 365 2.22 -9.32 -32.00
N ARG A 366 2.79 -10.01 -33.00
CA ARG A 366 2.45 -11.40 -33.31
C ARG A 366 2.86 -12.33 -32.16
N CYS A 367 1.88 -12.88 -31.46
CA CYS A 367 2.08 -13.84 -30.37
C CYS A 367 1.13 -15.04 -30.51
N GLY A 368 1.66 -16.18 -30.95
CA GLY A 368 0.87 -17.42 -31.12
C GLY A 368 0.61 -18.17 -29.80
N ALA A 369 -0.36 -19.08 -29.83
CA ALA A 369 -0.71 -19.94 -28.68
C ALA A 369 0.45 -20.87 -28.26
N VAL A 370 1.18 -21.42 -29.23
CA VAL A 370 2.35 -22.29 -29.00
C VAL A 370 3.41 -21.58 -28.14
N ARG A 371 3.67 -20.30 -28.41
CA ARG A 371 4.62 -19.49 -27.64
C ARG A 371 4.18 -19.34 -26.18
N ARG A 372 2.90 -19.05 -25.94
CA ARG A 372 2.32 -18.94 -24.59
C ARG A 372 2.42 -20.27 -23.82
N ALA A 373 2.12 -21.37 -24.51
CA ALA A 373 2.21 -22.72 -23.93
C ALA A 373 3.66 -23.09 -23.61
N ALA A 374 4.58 -22.93 -24.56
CA ALA A 374 6.00 -23.21 -24.37
C ALA A 374 6.62 -22.38 -23.22
N HIS A 375 6.25 -21.11 -23.11
CA HIS A 375 6.69 -20.26 -22.01
C HIS A 375 6.18 -20.76 -20.65
N SER A 376 4.90 -21.17 -20.58
CA SER A 376 4.31 -21.71 -19.36
C SER A 376 4.97 -23.02 -18.94
N VAL A 377 5.23 -23.92 -19.90
CA VAL A 377 5.95 -25.17 -19.66
C VAL A 377 7.37 -24.89 -19.20
N LEU A 378 8.10 -23.99 -19.87
CA LEU A 378 9.47 -23.64 -19.47
C LEU A 378 9.51 -23.01 -18.06
N GLN A 379 8.55 -22.15 -17.71
CA GLN A 379 8.44 -21.60 -16.37
C GLN A 379 8.21 -22.68 -15.32
N LEU A 380 7.33 -23.65 -15.59
CA LEU A 380 7.11 -24.78 -14.70
C LEU A 380 8.36 -25.66 -14.60
N LEU A 381 9.02 -25.98 -15.70
CA LEU A 381 10.27 -26.76 -15.69
C LEU A 381 11.35 -26.07 -14.87
N ILE A 382 11.54 -24.76 -15.02
CA ILE A 382 12.50 -24.00 -14.19
C ILE A 382 12.07 -24.04 -12.72
N ALA A 383 10.79 -23.79 -12.43
CA ALA A 383 10.31 -23.80 -11.05
C ALA A 383 10.49 -25.18 -10.39
N LEU A 384 10.13 -26.25 -11.09
CA LEU A 384 10.10 -27.62 -10.56
C LEU A 384 11.46 -28.32 -10.61
N SER A 385 12.31 -28.02 -11.59
CA SER A 385 13.62 -28.67 -11.75
C SER A 385 14.78 -27.88 -11.17
N LEU A 386 14.63 -26.56 -10.98
CA LEU A 386 15.70 -25.73 -10.40
C LEU A 386 15.33 -25.21 -9.02
N TYR A 387 14.23 -24.48 -8.89
CA TYR A 387 13.92 -23.78 -7.64
C TYR A 387 13.43 -24.72 -6.53
N MET A 388 12.53 -25.66 -6.84
CA MET A 388 12.02 -26.60 -5.84
C MET A 388 13.09 -27.55 -5.30
N PRO A 389 13.96 -28.16 -6.12
CA PRO A 389 15.03 -29.00 -5.61
C PRO A 389 16.04 -28.20 -4.80
N LEU A 390 16.36 -26.96 -5.20
CA LEU A 390 17.23 -26.09 -4.42
C LEU A 390 16.60 -25.74 -3.05
N ALA A 391 15.29 -25.51 -3.01
CA ALA A 391 14.57 -25.15 -1.79
C ALA A 391 14.41 -26.33 -0.82
N VAL A 392 14.15 -27.54 -1.33
CA VAL A 392 13.89 -28.73 -0.50
C VAL A 392 15.14 -29.59 -0.33
N GLY A 393 15.79 -29.97 -1.44
CA GLY A 393 16.95 -30.84 -1.48
C GLY A 393 18.29 -30.11 -1.32
N GLY A 394 18.38 -28.84 -1.71
CA GLY A 394 19.62 -28.05 -1.58
C GLY A 394 20.04 -27.85 -0.13
N VAL A 395 19.08 -27.72 0.78
CA VAL A 395 19.35 -27.69 2.23
C VAL A 395 19.84 -29.05 2.71
N ALA A 396 19.20 -30.15 2.31
CA ALA A 396 19.64 -31.51 2.68
C ALA A 396 21.03 -31.84 2.12
N ALA A 397 21.32 -31.50 0.86
CA ALA A 397 22.63 -31.68 0.25
C ALA A 397 23.70 -30.82 0.94
N LEU A 398 23.37 -29.58 1.30
CA LEU A 398 24.26 -28.71 2.08
C LEU A 398 24.55 -29.30 3.47
N LEU A 399 23.57 -29.93 4.11
CA LEU A 399 23.73 -30.60 5.42
C LEU A 399 24.65 -31.82 5.34
N VAL A 400 24.60 -32.55 4.23
CA VAL A 400 25.48 -33.71 3.97
C VAL A 400 26.92 -33.26 3.69
N GLU A 401 27.10 -32.26 2.82
CA GLU A 401 28.41 -31.76 2.40
C GLU A 401 29.09 -30.89 3.47
N VAL A 402 28.33 -30.38 4.44
CA VAL A 402 28.83 -29.60 5.57
C VAL A 402 28.44 -30.31 6.88
N PRO A 403 29.23 -31.30 7.35
CA PRO A 403 28.94 -32.05 8.57
C PRO A 403 28.84 -31.18 9.83
N GLN A 404 29.47 -30.00 9.82
CA GLN A 404 29.33 -29.01 10.88
C GLN A 404 27.92 -28.40 10.93
N LEU A 405 27.19 -28.39 9.81
CA LEU A 405 25.83 -27.90 9.72
C LEU A 405 24.81 -28.93 10.19
N SER A 406 25.01 -30.21 9.84
CA SER A 406 24.15 -31.30 10.33
C SER A 406 24.27 -31.46 11.84
N SER A 407 25.51 -31.45 12.38
CA SER A 407 25.73 -31.49 13.84
C SER A 407 25.17 -30.27 14.59
N ALA A 408 25.05 -29.11 13.92
CA ALA A 408 24.40 -27.93 14.50
C ALA A 408 22.85 -27.96 14.40
N LEU A 409 22.27 -28.73 13.48
CA LEU A 409 20.81 -28.84 13.34
C LEU A 409 20.22 -30.05 14.06
N GLU A 410 20.98 -31.14 14.18
CA GLU A 410 20.61 -32.39 14.87
C GLU A 410 21.63 -32.71 15.98
N PRO A 411 21.71 -31.89 17.04
CA PRO A 411 22.80 -31.97 18.00
C PRO A 411 22.71 -33.16 18.98
N GLY A 412 21.53 -33.75 19.16
CA GLY A 412 21.29 -34.81 20.16
C GLY A 412 20.91 -34.25 21.56
N PRO A 413 20.39 -35.11 22.46
CA PRO A 413 19.67 -34.67 23.67
C PRO A 413 20.54 -33.99 24.73
N ALA A 414 21.83 -34.35 24.81
CA ALA A 414 22.75 -33.82 25.81
C ALA A 414 23.39 -32.48 25.40
N VAL A 415 23.25 -32.08 24.14
CA VAL A 415 24.05 -31.00 23.56
C VAL A 415 23.44 -29.60 23.81
N PHE A 416 22.16 -29.50 24.12
CA PHE A 416 21.58 -28.25 24.65
C PHE A 416 22.12 -27.88 26.04
N ALA A 417 22.75 -28.81 26.76
CA ALA A 417 23.44 -28.48 28.01
C ALA A 417 24.88 -27.97 27.77
N ASP A 418 25.41 -28.12 26.55
CA ASP A 418 26.76 -27.71 26.20
C ASP A 418 26.77 -26.29 25.60
N TRP A 419 27.59 -25.43 26.17
CA TRP A 419 27.82 -24.09 25.66
C TRP A 419 28.43 -24.08 24.24
N ALA A 420 29.19 -25.11 23.87
CA ALA A 420 29.80 -25.22 22.55
C ALA A 420 28.77 -25.18 21.42
N TYR A 421 27.61 -25.81 21.61
CA TYR A 421 26.52 -25.78 20.65
C TYR A 421 25.97 -24.37 20.39
N TYR A 422 25.69 -23.63 21.47
CA TYR A 422 25.19 -22.26 21.34
C TYR A 422 26.20 -21.35 20.66
N ARG A 423 27.49 -21.51 20.97
CA ARG A 423 28.58 -20.81 20.26
C ARG A 423 28.57 -21.14 18.77
N ASP A 424 28.47 -22.41 18.40
CA ASP A 424 28.57 -22.84 17.01
C ASP A 424 27.34 -22.44 16.20
N ALA A 425 26.13 -22.57 16.75
CA ALA A 425 24.90 -22.05 16.16
C ALA A 425 24.93 -20.51 16.01
N LEU A 426 25.54 -19.80 16.96
CA LEU A 426 25.72 -18.35 16.89
C LEU A 426 26.68 -17.96 15.76
N VAL A 427 27.80 -18.67 15.61
CA VAL A 427 28.76 -18.47 14.50
C VAL A 427 28.12 -18.82 13.16
N PHE A 428 27.40 -19.94 13.07
CA PHE A 428 26.75 -20.35 11.83
C PHE A 428 25.71 -19.33 11.37
N SER A 429 24.80 -18.93 12.27
CA SER A 429 23.80 -17.90 11.97
C SER A 429 24.43 -16.55 11.60
N PHE A 430 25.61 -16.23 12.15
CA PHE A 430 26.38 -15.05 11.77
C PHE A 430 26.86 -15.17 10.32
N VAL A 431 27.52 -16.27 9.97
CA VAL A 431 28.00 -16.51 8.59
C VAL A 431 26.84 -16.53 7.60
N LEU A 432 25.70 -17.14 7.97
CA LEU A 432 24.50 -17.16 7.13
C LEU A 432 24.00 -15.74 6.84
N VAL A 433 23.79 -14.91 7.87
CA VAL A 433 23.25 -13.56 7.67
C VAL A 433 24.26 -12.62 7.02
N PHE A 434 25.48 -12.57 7.55
CA PHE A 434 26.52 -11.64 7.07
C PHE A 434 27.22 -12.11 5.80
N GLY A 435 27.13 -13.39 5.44
CA GLY A 435 27.56 -13.92 4.15
C GLY A 435 26.48 -13.80 3.06
N ALA A 436 25.20 -14.07 3.38
CA ALA A 436 24.12 -14.00 2.39
C ALA A 436 23.83 -12.56 1.94
N VAL A 437 23.99 -11.56 2.80
CA VAL A 437 23.79 -10.15 2.43
C VAL A 437 24.73 -9.70 1.30
N PRO A 438 26.07 -9.76 1.43
CA PRO A 438 26.98 -9.36 0.35
C PRO A 438 26.88 -10.27 -0.88
N ALA A 439 26.72 -11.59 -0.72
CA ALA A 439 26.51 -12.50 -1.84
C ALA A 439 25.22 -12.15 -2.62
N GLY A 440 24.14 -11.87 -1.90
CA GLY A 440 22.89 -11.38 -2.47
C GLY A 440 23.09 -10.07 -3.22
N LEU A 441 23.79 -9.10 -2.65
CA LEU A 441 24.08 -7.82 -3.32
C LEU A 441 24.89 -8.02 -4.60
N LEU A 442 25.86 -8.93 -4.62
CA LEU A 442 26.61 -9.27 -5.83
C LEU A 442 25.68 -9.80 -6.92
N VAL A 443 24.82 -10.78 -6.59
CA VAL A 443 23.85 -11.35 -7.54
C VAL A 443 22.88 -10.28 -8.05
N LEU A 444 22.30 -9.49 -7.15
CA LEU A 444 21.32 -8.46 -7.47
C LEU A 444 21.86 -7.34 -8.36
N THR A 445 23.15 -7.05 -8.31
CA THR A 445 23.78 -5.97 -9.08
C THR A 445 24.40 -6.47 -10.38
N THR A 446 24.85 -7.72 -10.44
CA THR A 446 25.52 -8.29 -11.62
C THR A 446 24.53 -8.94 -12.59
N VAL A 447 23.67 -9.84 -12.11
CA VAL A 447 22.77 -10.63 -12.96
C VAL A 447 21.81 -9.74 -13.76
N PRO A 448 21.09 -8.76 -13.16
CA PRO A 448 20.20 -7.89 -13.92
C PRO A 448 20.91 -7.04 -14.97
N ARG A 449 22.17 -6.65 -14.73
CA ARG A 449 22.97 -5.89 -15.70
C ARG A 449 23.36 -6.74 -16.90
N LEU A 450 23.85 -7.95 -16.66
CA LEU A 450 24.20 -8.89 -17.73
C LEU A 450 22.98 -9.24 -18.57
N LEU A 451 21.86 -9.56 -17.92
CA LEU A 451 20.60 -9.82 -18.62
C LEU A 451 20.10 -8.57 -19.38
N GLY A 452 20.26 -7.39 -18.78
CA GLY A 452 19.83 -6.11 -19.36
C GLY A 452 20.51 -5.75 -20.67
N LEU A 453 21.70 -6.27 -20.96
CA LEU A 453 22.39 -6.10 -22.25
C LEU A 453 21.57 -6.60 -23.44
N THR A 454 20.62 -7.52 -23.20
CA THR A 454 19.75 -8.08 -24.23
C THR A 454 18.53 -7.19 -24.54
N LEU A 455 18.22 -6.22 -23.68
CA LEU A 455 17.08 -5.33 -23.83
C LEU A 455 17.51 -3.99 -24.46
N ARG A 456 16.91 -3.65 -25.60
CA ARG A 456 17.09 -2.37 -26.29
C ARG A 456 15.95 -1.41 -25.93
N PRO A 457 16.24 -0.21 -25.41
CA PRO A 457 15.23 0.80 -25.12
C PRO A 457 14.42 1.17 -26.37
N GLY A 458 13.11 1.38 -26.21
CA GLY A 458 12.21 1.76 -27.30
C GLY A 458 11.82 0.63 -28.24
N ARG A 459 12.52 -0.51 -28.23
CA ARG A 459 12.17 -1.68 -29.04
C ARG A 459 10.98 -2.40 -28.43
N VAL A 460 10.00 -2.73 -29.28
CA VAL A 460 8.85 -3.55 -28.92
C VAL A 460 9.25 -5.02 -28.99
N TYR A 461 9.05 -5.74 -27.89
CA TYR A 461 9.31 -7.17 -27.76
C TYR A 461 7.99 -7.92 -27.56
N CYS A 462 7.88 -9.09 -28.16
CA CYS A 462 6.73 -9.97 -27.95
C CYS A 462 6.81 -10.64 -26.57
N LEU A 463 5.69 -10.69 -25.84
CA LEU A 463 5.56 -11.36 -24.55
C LEU A 463 5.87 -12.86 -24.66
N TYR A 464 6.08 -13.52 -23.51
CA TYR A 464 6.26 -14.96 -23.40
C TYR A 464 7.46 -15.51 -24.19
N GLY A 465 8.48 -14.68 -24.40
CA GLY A 465 9.73 -15.09 -25.03
C GLY A 465 10.93 -14.86 -24.12
N PHE A 466 12.12 -15.06 -24.66
CA PHE A 466 13.39 -14.83 -23.96
C PHE A 466 13.46 -13.43 -23.32
N HIS A 467 13.20 -12.37 -24.10
CA HIS A 467 13.28 -10.98 -23.61
C HIS A 467 12.26 -10.67 -22.51
N ASP A 468 11.07 -11.27 -22.57
CA ASP A 468 10.06 -11.14 -21.51
C ASP A 468 10.52 -11.86 -20.23
N GLY A 469 11.07 -13.07 -20.36
CA GLY A 469 11.71 -13.77 -19.24
C GLY A 469 12.84 -12.96 -18.61
N VAL A 470 13.72 -12.37 -19.43
CA VAL A 470 14.77 -11.45 -18.98
C VAL A 470 14.20 -10.25 -18.22
N HIS A 471 13.22 -9.55 -18.82
CA HIS A 471 12.58 -8.39 -18.21
C HIS A 471 11.98 -8.73 -16.84
N ARG A 472 11.23 -9.82 -16.75
CA ARG A 472 10.60 -10.29 -15.51
C ARG A 472 11.62 -10.67 -14.44
N THR A 473 12.72 -11.31 -14.82
CA THR A 473 13.81 -11.65 -13.90
C THR A 473 14.50 -10.40 -13.38
N ILE A 474 14.77 -9.41 -14.24
CA ILE A 474 15.32 -8.10 -13.83
C ILE A 474 14.37 -7.45 -12.81
N ALA A 475 13.09 -7.33 -13.13
CA ALA A 475 12.10 -6.72 -12.25
C ALA A 475 11.97 -7.48 -10.92
N LEU A 476 12.01 -8.81 -10.92
CA LEU A 476 11.92 -9.63 -9.70
C LEU A 476 13.14 -9.41 -8.78
N LEU A 477 14.36 -9.54 -9.31
CA LEU A 477 15.58 -9.44 -8.52
C LEU A 477 15.77 -8.03 -7.97
N THR A 478 15.67 -7.02 -8.82
CA THR A 478 16.00 -5.63 -8.47
C THR A 478 14.97 -4.97 -7.54
N ASN A 479 13.78 -5.55 -7.41
CA ASN A 479 12.75 -5.08 -6.47
C ASN A 479 12.72 -5.83 -5.13
N TRP A 480 13.70 -6.68 -4.84
CA TRP A 480 13.78 -7.35 -3.54
C TRP A 480 13.91 -6.33 -2.39
N LYS A 481 13.13 -6.52 -1.32
CA LYS A 481 12.94 -5.50 -0.28
C LYS A 481 14.14 -5.30 0.64
N LEU A 482 14.94 -6.34 0.88
CA LEU A 482 15.96 -6.33 1.93
C LEU A 482 17.03 -5.24 1.73
N PRO A 483 17.68 -5.11 0.55
CA PRO A 483 18.65 -4.04 0.33
C PRO A 483 18.05 -2.65 0.39
N LYS A 484 16.82 -2.47 -0.11
CA LYS A 484 16.13 -1.18 -0.09
C LYS A 484 15.77 -0.74 1.33
N ARG A 485 15.39 -1.67 2.21
CA ARG A 485 15.20 -1.39 3.65
C ARG A 485 16.52 -1.12 4.37
N LEU A 486 17.58 -1.82 4.00
CA LEU A 486 18.90 -1.62 4.59
C LEU A 486 19.49 -0.26 4.23
N PHE A 487 19.43 0.12 2.95
CA PHE A 487 20.09 1.33 2.43
C PHE A 487 19.17 2.55 2.28
N GLY A 488 17.85 2.36 2.13
CA GLY A 488 16.87 3.44 2.01
C GLY A 488 16.93 4.40 3.20
N ASP A 489 16.47 5.64 3.03
CA ASP A 489 16.57 6.75 3.99
C ASP A 489 18.01 7.13 4.40
N SER A 490 19.03 6.51 3.79
CA SER A 490 20.44 6.81 4.06
C SER A 490 21.18 7.23 2.78
N SER A 491 22.34 7.85 2.95
CA SER A 491 23.25 8.17 1.83
C SER A 491 23.63 6.94 1.00
N CYS A 492 23.61 5.73 1.58
CA CYS A 492 24.00 4.49 0.90
C CYS A 492 23.04 4.08 -0.22
N ILE A 493 21.77 4.54 -0.20
CA ILE A 493 20.78 4.14 -1.22
C ILE A 493 21.21 4.58 -2.62
N VAL A 494 21.84 5.74 -2.74
CA VAL A 494 22.33 6.27 -4.02
C VAL A 494 23.36 5.31 -4.62
N HIS A 495 24.29 4.81 -3.81
CA HIS A 495 25.32 3.87 -4.26
C HIS A 495 24.69 2.55 -4.69
N TYR A 496 23.75 2.02 -3.90
CA TYR A 496 23.02 0.81 -4.25
C TYR A 496 22.23 0.95 -5.56
N LEU A 497 21.45 2.03 -5.75
CA LEU A 497 20.70 2.26 -6.98
C LEU A 497 21.63 2.45 -8.19
N ARG A 498 22.78 3.13 -8.02
CA ARG A 498 23.82 3.20 -9.05
C ARG A 498 24.35 1.82 -9.39
N TRP A 499 24.62 0.97 -8.41
CA TRP A 499 25.05 -0.42 -8.63
C TRP A 499 23.97 -1.29 -9.28
N LEU A 500 22.68 -0.99 -9.09
CA LEU A 500 21.62 -1.64 -9.85
C LEU A 500 21.58 -1.18 -11.32
N GLY A 501 21.95 0.08 -11.59
CA GLY A 501 22.02 0.62 -12.94
C GLY A 501 21.32 1.96 -13.16
N TYR A 502 20.84 2.62 -12.10
CA TYR A 502 20.28 3.97 -12.22
C TYR A 502 21.35 4.95 -12.69
N ASP A 503 20.96 5.87 -13.58
CA ASP A 503 21.76 7.05 -13.85
C ASP A 503 21.54 8.08 -12.73
N LEU A 504 22.47 8.06 -11.79
CA LEU A 504 22.65 9.04 -10.72
C LEU A 504 24.06 9.62 -10.82
N SER A 505 24.50 9.98 -12.02
CA SER A 505 25.85 10.48 -12.30
C SER A 505 26.15 11.83 -11.63
N ARG A 506 25.15 12.69 -11.50
CA ARG A 506 25.23 14.00 -10.81
C ARG A 506 24.35 14.01 -9.56
N VAL A 507 24.83 13.44 -8.47
CA VAL A 507 24.08 13.40 -7.20
C VAL A 507 24.47 14.55 -6.29
N GLU A 508 23.45 15.17 -5.72
CA GLU A 508 23.58 15.98 -4.51
C GLU A 508 23.05 15.16 -3.34
N GLN A 509 23.93 14.85 -2.40
CA GLN A 509 23.59 13.98 -1.27
C GLN A 509 22.76 14.76 -0.25
N THR A 510 21.57 14.26 0.06
CA THR A 510 20.67 14.84 1.07
C THR A 510 20.65 14.01 2.35
N GLY A 511 21.39 12.90 2.37
CA GLY A 511 21.42 11.94 3.46
C GLY A 511 20.23 10.98 3.47
N SER A 512 19.17 11.27 2.70
CA SER A 512 17.96 10.46 2.53
C SER A 512 17.36 10.70 1.13
N ASN A 513 18.16 10.54 0.06
CA ASN A 513 17.70 10.83 -1.31
C ASN A 513 16.52 9.96 -1.77
N PHE A 514 16.42 8.72 -1.28
CA PHE A 514 15.35 7.78 -1.60
C PHE A 514 14.90 7.03 -0.36
N GLY A 515 13.59 6.84 -0.21
CA GLY A 515 13.00 5.98 0.80
C GLY A 515 13.29 4.49 0.61
N THR A 516 12.73 3.67 1.50
CA THR A 516 12.85 2.21 1.53
C THR A 516 11.95 1.48 0.52
N GLU A 517 10.93 2.15 -0.03
CA GLU A 517 9.93 1.52 -0.90
C GLU A 517 10.04 1.88 -2.40
N VAL A 518 11.20 2.33 -2.88
CA VAL A 518 11.44 2.56 -4.32
C VAL A 518 11.30 1.27 -5.14
N LYS A 519 10.64 1.36 -6.30
CA LYS A 519 10.47 0.25 -7.26
C LYS A 519 10.48 0.72 -8.72
N HIS A 520 10.72 -0.22 -9.62
CA HIS A 520 10.89 0.04 -11.06
C HIS A 520 10.62 -1.24 -11.89
N GLU A 521 10.43 -1.13 -13.20
CA GLU A 521 10.47 -2.31 -14.09
C GLU A 521 11.93 -2.69 -14.41
N THR A 522 12.75 -1.70 -14.76
CA THR A 522 14.19 -1.90 -14.97
C THR A 522 15.02 -0.76 -14.37
N PRO A 523 16.09 -1.03 -13.59
CA PRO A 523 16.90 0.04 -13.04
C PRO A 523 17.73 0.77 -14.12
N LEU A 524 18.06 0.07 -15.21
CA LEU A 524 19.02 0.52 -16.24
C LEU A 524 18.53 1.70 -17.08
N LEU A 525 17.22 1.94 -17.08
CA LEU A 525 16.56 2.99 -17.85
C LEU A 525 15.90 4.03 -16.95
N SER A 526 16.41 4.18 -15.73
CA SER A 526 15.92 5.16 -14.76
C SER A 526 17.02 6.21 -14.53
N SER A 527 16.71 7.48 -14.76
CA SER A 527 17.59 8.59 -14.40
C SER A 527 16.87 9.57 -13.46
N VAL A 528 17.60 10.07 -12.48
CA VAL A 528 17.08 11.05 -11.51
C VAL A 528 18.05 12.21 -11.41
N GLY A 529 17.52 13.41 -11.64
CA GLY A 529 18.29 14.64 -11.66
C GLY A 529 18.87 15.03 -10.30
N ARG A 530 19.88 15.90 -10.35
CA ARG A 530 20.60 16.38 -9.18
C ARG A 530 19.66 17.09 -8.19
N GLY A 531 19.85 16.85 -6.89
CA GLY A 531 19.11 17.55 -5.83
C GLY A 531 17.68 17.04 -5.65
N THR A 532 17.25 16.05 -6.42
CA THR A 532 15.95 15.42 -6.28
C THR A 532 15.92 14.53 -5.04
N MET A 533 14.84 14.66 -4.28
CA MET A 533 14.55 13.85 -3.10
C MET A 533 13.26 13.06 -3.32
N VAL A 534 13.30 11.80 -2.95
CA VAL A 534 12.19 10.86 -3.08
C VAL A 534 11.89 10.30 -1.70
N ALA A 535 10.66 10.48 -1.25
CA ALA A 535 10.14 9.84 -0.06
C ALA A 535 9.84 8.34 -0.35
N ASP A 536 8.83 7.75 0.26
CA ASP A 536 8.59 6.32 0.14
C ASP A 536 7.61 5.94 -0.98
N GLY A 537 7.85 4.80 -1.65
CA GLY A 537 6.88 4.21 -2.55
C GLY A 537 6.87 4.77 -3.98
N LEU A 538 7.97 5.38 -4.43
CA LEU A 538 8.16 5.71 -5.85
C LEU A 538 8.10 4.45 -6.72
N SER A 539 7.22 4.43 -7.71
CA SER A 539 7.14 3.40 -8.75
C SER A 539 7.49 3.98 -10.11
N ILE A 540 8.68 3.67 -10.64
CA ILE A 540 9.06 4.06 -12.00
C ILE A 540 8.44 3.07 -12.99
N MET A 541 7.53 3.54 -13.84
CA MET A 541 6.74 2.71 -14.76
C MET A 541 7.43 2.57 -16.13
N ASN A 542 8.70 2.17 -16.15
CA ASN A 542 9.53 2.22 -17.36
C ASN A 542 9.42 1.00 -18.29
N ALA A 543 8.30 0.27 -18.23
CA ALA A 543 7.89 -0.69 -19.25
C ALA A 543 6.41 -0.49 -19.56
N ASP A 544 6.04 -0.48 -20.83
CA ASP A 544 4.66 -0.39 -21.30
C ASP A 544 4.24 -1.72 -21.92
N PHE A 545 2.96 -2.07 -21.80
CA PHE A 545 2.44 -3.40 -22.15
C PHE A 545 1.21 -3.32 -23.04
N SER A 546 1.12 -4.24 -23.99
CA SER A 546 -0.10 -4.66 -24.65
C SER A 546 -0.41 -6.12 -24.30
N SER A 547 -1.49 -6.67 -24.84
CA SER A 547 -1.87 -8.08 -24.60
C SER A 547 -0.88 -9.11 -25.17
N THR A 548 0.05 -8.66 -26.01
CA THR A 548 1.02 -9.53 -26.71
C THR A 548 2.45 -8.99 -26.75
N ALA A 549 2.68 -7.75 -26.32
CA ALA A 549 3.99 -7.13 -26.40
C ALA A 549 4.31 -6.25 -25.18
N PHE A 550 5.60 -5.94 -25.01
CA PHE A 550 6.06 -4.94 -24.07
C PHE A 550 7.18 -4.11 -24.68
N ARG A 551 7.37 -2.89 -24.17
CA ARG A 551 8.46 -1.98 -24.54
C ARG A 551 9.03 -1.37 -23.28
N VAL A 552 10.34 -1.51 -23.08
CA VAL A 552 11.06 -0.78 -22.03
C VAL A 552 11.51 0.58 -22.55
N SER A 553 11.31 1.62 -21.76
CA SER A 553 11.57 3.01 -22.16
C SER A 553 12.42 3.70 -21.10
N ARG A 554 13.12 4.78 -21.46
CA ARG A 554 13.83 5.59 -20.45
C ARG A 554 12.81 6.46 -19.71
N VAL A 555 12.94 6.52 -18.39
CA VAL A 555 12.25 7.50 -17.54
C VAL A 555 13.31 8.41 -16.93
N SER A 556 13.09 9.71 -17.06
CA SER A 556 13.92 10.73 -16.42
C SER A 556 13.06 11.57 -15.49
N ILE A 557 13.53 11.71 -14.25
CA ILE A 557 12.97 12.63 -13.27
C ILE A 557 13.90 13.85 -13.23
N GLY A 558 13.37 15.05 -13.46
CA GLY A 558 14.12 16.29 -13.46
C GLY A 558 14.86 16.57 -12.13
N PRO A 559 15.88 17.44 -12.14
CA PRO A 559 16.59 17.91 -10.95
C PRO A 559 15.71 18.76 -10.02
N ARG A 560 16.11 18.78 -8.73
CA ARG A 560 15.47 19.57 -7.65
C ARG A 560 13.99 19.25 -7.42
N ASN A 561 13.56 18.07 -7.87
CA ASN A 561 12.20 17.61 -7.64
C ASN A 561 12.07 17.04 -6.21
N PHE A 562 10.87 17.13 -5.65
CA PHE A 562 10.49 16.39 -4.47
C PHE A 562 9.38 15.41 -4.84
N LEU A 563 9.55 14.13 -4.53
CA LEU A 563 8.52 13.12 -4.75
C LEU A 563 8.03 12.60 -3.41
N GLY A 564 6.76 12.85 -3.09
CA GLY A 564 6.08 12.37 -1.91
C GLY A 564 5.77 10.88 -1.96
N ASN A 565 4.89 10.43 -1.06
CA ASN A 565 4.68 9.00 -0.88
C ASN A 565 3.78 8.42 -1.99
N ARG A 566 4.09 7.18 -2.43
CA ARG A 566 3.27 6.39 -3.38
C ARG A 566 3.03 7.07 -4.73
N VAL A 567 4.07 7.67 -5.31
CA VAL A 567 4.02 8.27 -6.65
C VAL A 567 4.32 7.20 -7.72
N ALA A 568 3.38 6.99 -8.65
CA ALA A 568 3.62 6.23 -9.86
C ALA A 568 4.07 7.18 -10.97
N TYR A 569 5.31 7.02 -11.45
CA TYR A 569 5.94 7.91 -12.42
C TYR A 569 6.01 7.25 -13.81
N PRO A 570 5.18 7.69 -14.77
CA PRO A 570 5.07 7.10 -16.10
C PRO A 570 6.21 7.51 -17.05
N THR A 571 6.37 6.77 -18.16
CA THR A 571 7.30 7.08 -19.27
C THR A 571 7.00 8.39 -19.96
N GLN A 572 5.74 8.82 -19.94
CA GLN A 572 5.25 10.02 -20.58
C GLN A 572 5.13 11.21 -19.62
N GLY A 573 5.69 11.12 -18.39
CA GLY A 573 5.52 12.13 -17.36
C GLY A 573 5.87 13.55 -17.83
N ARG A 574 4.93 14.49 -17.71
CA ARG A 574 5.04 15.90 -18.11
C ARG A 574 5.50 16.78 -16.94
N THR A 575 6.59 16.40 -16.31
CA THR A 575 7.21 17.16 -15.20
C THR A 575 8.68 17.40 -15.49
N GLY A 576 9.10 18.66 -15.51
CA GLY A 576 10.49 19.08 -15.69
C GLY A 576 11.18 19.33 -14.36
N ASP A 577 11.84 20.48 -14.27
CA ASP A 577 12.68 20.87 -13.14
C ASP A 577 11.91 21.44 -11.94
N ASN A 578 12.46 21.21 -10.74
CA ASN A 578 12.01 21.83 -9.50
C ASN A 578 10.51 21.68 -9.21
N CYS A 579 9.95 20.49 -9.43
CA CYS A 579 8.56 20.16 -9.14
C CYS A 579 8.39 19.45 -7.79
N LEU A 580 7.32 19.76 -7.05
CA LEU A 580 6.88 18.99 -5.87
C LEU A 580 5.74 18.07 -6.26
N LEU A 581 5.96 16.76 -6.28
CA LEU A 581 4.94 15.75 -6.54
C LEU A 581 4.40 15.24 -5.19
N ALA A 582 3.20 15.65 -4.81
CA ALA A 582 2.63 15.30 -3.51
C ALA A 582 2.29 13.81 -3.37
N THR A 583 2.00 13.38 -2.14
CA THR A 583 1.56 12.01 -1.86
C THR A 583 0.38 11.59 -2.73
N LYS A 584 0.46 10.41 -3.36
CA LYS A 584 -0.53 9.85 -4.30
C LYS A 584 -0.87 10.74 -5.50
N VAL A 585 -0.04 11.71 -5.88
CA VAL A 585 -0.32 12.52 -7.07
C VAL A 585 -0.33 11.65 -8.34
N MET A 586 -1.29 11.89 -9.23
CA MET A 586 -1.25 11.36 -10.59
C MET A 586 -0.32 12.24 -11.42
N VAL A 587 0.85 11.72 -11.81
CA VAL A 587 1.78 12.46 -12.68
C VAL A 587 1.13 12.68 -14.05
N PRO A 588 1.01 13.93 -14.54
CA PRO A 588 0.39 14.21 -15.84
C PRO A 588 1.22 13.57 -16.97
N VAL A 589 0.55 13.11 -18.03
CA VAL A 589 1.18 12.50 -19.22
C VAL A 589 0.93 13.30 -20.50
N ASP A 590 0.01 14.26 -20.41
CA ASP A 590 -0.43 15.17 -21.46
C ASP A 590 -0.29 16.64 -21.00
N GLY A 591 -0.52 17.55 -21.95
CA GLY A 591 -0.35 18.98 -21.72
C GLY A 591 1.12 19.44 -21.63
N GLU A 592 1.29 20.65 -21.10
CA GLU A 592 2.59 21.30 -20.94
C GLU A 592 3.45 20.63 -19.86
N VAL A 593 4.77 20.67 -20.08
CA VAL A 593 5.73 20.22 -19.07
C VAL A 593 5.71 21.19 -17.91
N ARG A 594 5.36 20.69 -16.72
CA ARG A 594 5.28 21.51 -15.51
C ARG A 594 6.67 21.68 -14.89
N GLU A 595 7.03 22.91 -14.56
CA GLU A 595 8.31 23.27 -13.93
C GLU A 595 8.10 24.31 -12.82
N GLY A 596 8.84 24.19 -11.72
CA GLY A 596 8.78 25.18 -10.63
C GLY A 596 7.45 25.21 -9.87
N VAL A 597 6.60 24.19 -10.01
CA VAL A 597 5.28 24.08 -9.38
C VAL A 597 5.18 22.86 -8.46
N GLY A 598 4.19 22.84 -7.57
CA GLY A 598 3.77 21.61 -6.91
C GLY A 598 2.57 21.00 -7.63
N LEU A 599 2.40 19.69 -7.54
CA LEU A 599 1.28 18.93 -8.08
C LEU A 599 0.66 18.06 -6.99
N LEU A 600 -0.66 18.11 -6.86
CA LEU A 600 -1.44 17.34 -5.89
C LEU A 600 -2.70 16.79 -6.54
N GLY A 601 -3.13 15.60 -6.10
CA GLY A 601 -4.41 15.01 -6.46
C GLY A 601 -4.35 14.04 -7.64
N SER A 602 -5.50 13.44 -7.91
CA SER A 602 -5.75 12.55 -9.05
C SER A 602 -7.14 12.85 -9.61
N PRO A 603 -7.28 13.52 -10.77
CA PRO A 603 -6.21 14.11 -11.57
C PRO A 603 -5.46 15.22 -10.82
N SER A 604 -4.19 15.44 -11.18
CA SER A 604 -3.38 16.44 -10.50
C SER A 604 -3.80 17.86 -10.85
N PHE A 605 -3.70 18.77 -9.88
CA PHE A 605 -3.76 20.22 -10.08
C PHE A 605 -2.53 20.88 -9.43
N GLU A 606 -2.23 22.11 -9.85
CA GLU A 606 -1.08 22.84 -9.33
C GLU A 606 -1.31 23.36 -7.91
N ILE A 607 -0.25 23.27 -7.11
CA ILE A 607 -0.12 23.91 -5.80
C ILE A 607 1.21 24.67 -5.75
N PRO A 608 1.40 25.60 -4.82
CA PRO A 608 2.69 26.27 -4.66
C PRO A 608 3.83 25.27 -4.47
N ARG A 609 4.96 25.49 -5.15
CA ARG A 609 6.15 24.61 -5.06
C ARG A 609 6.75 24.57 -3.66
N SER A 610 6.73 25.69 -2.95
CA SER A 610 7.27 25.81 -1.61
C SER A 610 6.45 26.84 -0.82
N VAL A 611 6.41 26.68 0.50
CA VAL A 611 5.74 27.62 1.41
C VAL A 611 6.79 28.35 2.25
N LEU A 612 6.56 29.62 2.59
CA LEU A 612 7.50 30.47 3.36
C LEU A 612 8.02 29.82 4.66
N ARG A 613 7.26 28.91 5.27
CA ARG A 613 7.65 28.29 6.55
C ARG A 613 8.71 27.18 6.37
N ASP A 614 8.82 26.58 5.19
CA ASP A 614 9.77 25.50 4.90
C ASP A 614 11.20 26.02 4.66
N SER A 615 11.36 27.32 4.35
CA SER A 615 12.67 27.98 4.25
C SER A 615 13.37 28.18 5.60
N ARG A 616 12.68 27.94 6.74
CA ARG A 616 13.30 28.02 8.09
C ARG A 616 14.48 27.07 8.28
N PHE A 617 14.59 26.02 7.46
CA PHE A 617 15.70 25.07 7.50
C PHE A 617 16.77 25.33 6.43
N ASP A 618 16.68 26.43 5.67
CA ASP A 618 17.66 26.78 4.64
C ASP A 618 19.06 27.01 5.21
N ARG A 619 19.18 27.34 6.50
CA ARG A 619 20.48 27.40 7.20
C ARG A 619 21.29 26.10 7.07
N PHE A 620 20.63 24.93 7.11
CA PHE A 620 21.26 23.63 6.96
C PHE A 620 21.72 23.34 5.52
N LYS A 621 21.39 24.22 4.56
CA LYS A 621 21.87 24.15 3.16
C LYS A 621 23.23 24.83 2.97
N SER A 622 23.79 25.49 3.98
CA SER A 622 25.18 25.96 3.89
C SER A 622 26.11 24.76 3.66
N ARG A 623 27.00 24.85 2.67
CA ARG A 623 27.76 23.68 2.16
C ARG A 623 28.59 23.00 3.25
N GLU A 624 29.09 23.76 4.22
CA GLU A 624 29.95 23.26 5.30
C GLU A 624 29.16 22.60 6.44
N GLU A 625 28.03 23.19 6.86
CA GLU A 625 27.14 22.56 7.84
C GLU A 625 26.49 21.29 7.28
N LEU A 626 26.10 21.31 6.00
CA LEU A 626 25.55 20.12 5.33
C LEU A 626 26.58 18.99 5.33
N ARG A 627 27.85 19.26 4.99
CA ARG A 627 28.92 18.24 5.04
C ARG A 627 29.09 17.64 6.44
N ARG A 628 29.15 18.49 7.48
CA ARG A 628 29.28 18.04 8.88
C ARG A 628 28.05 17.25 9.33
N GLY A 629 26.85 17.73 8.99
CA GLY A 629 25.57 17.08 9.28
C GLY A 629 25.42 15.73 8.60
N LEU A 630 25.82 15.62 7.32
CA LEU A 630 25.83 14.36 6.58
C LEU A 630 26.82 13.35 7.18
N ALA A 631 28.01 13.77 7.61
CA ALA A 631 28.95 12.88 8.28
C ALA A 631 28.37 12.32 9.59
N ALA A 632 27.73 13.17 10.40
CA ALA A 632 27.06 12.74 11.63
C ALA A 632 25.86 11.81 11.34
N LYS A 633 25.04 12.15 10.33
CA LYS A 633 23.94 11.31 9.88
C LYS A 633 24.42 9.95 9.38
N ASN A 634 25.51 9.89 8.60
CA ASN A 634 26.08 8.64 8.11
C ASN A 634 26.57 7.75 9.25
N ARG A 635 27.19 8.31 10.31
CA ARG A 635 27.53 7.53 11.51
C ARG A 635 26.29 6.97 12.20
N HIS A 636 25.23 7.77 12.33
CA HIS A 636 23.97 7.30 12.90
C HIS A 636 23.31 6.22 12.03
N ASN A 637 23.36 6.38 10.70
CA ASN A 637 22.80 5.43 9.75
C ASN A 637 23.57 4.11 9.75
N ALA A 638 24.90 4.16 9.84
CA ALA A 638 25.73 2.96 10.01
C ALA A 638 25.39 2.23 11.31
N ALA A 639 25.20 2.96 12.42
CA ALA A 639 24.73 2.35 13.66
C ALA A 639 23.34 1.72 13.49
N THR A 640 22.39 2.42 12.87
CA THR A 640 21.04 1.90 12.60
C THR A 640 21.04 0.67 11.69
N MET A 641 21.90 0.63 10.67
CA MET A 641 22.11 -0.56 9.83
C MET A 641 22.72 -1.71 10.64
N GLY A 642 23.67 -1.41 11.53
CA GLY A 642 24.21 -2.38 12.48
C GLY A 642 23.13 -2.97 13.39
N TRP A 643 22.27 -2.13 13.98
CA TRP A 643 21.10 -2.58 14.75
C TRP A 643 20.14 -3.42 13.91
N TYR A 644 19.86 -3.00 12.67
CA TYR A 644 19.02 -3.79 11.76
C TYR A 644 19.62 -5.18 11.53
N LEU A 645 20.89 -5.28 11.14
CA LEU A 645 21.55 -6.56 10.88
C LEU A 645 21.66 -7.41 12.15
N LEU A 646 22.00 -6.80 13.29
CA LEU A 646 22.05 -7.47 14.59
C LEU A 646 20.68 -8.08 14.95
N THR A 647 19.59 -7.32 14.78
CA THR A 647 18.25 -7.86 15.07
C THR A 647 17.85 -8.98 14.10
N ARG A 648 18.30 -8.97 12.83
CA ARG A 648 18.11 -10.09 11.91
C ARG A 648 18.95 -11.31 12.26
N TRP A 649 20.17 -11.09 12.72
CA TRP A 649 21.06 -12.16 13.15
C TRP A 649 20.55 -12.86 14.41
N ILE A 650 20.22 -12.11 15.48
CA ILE A 650 19.64 -12.69 16.70
C ILE A 650 18.34 -13.44 16.39
N TYR A 651 17.51 -12.90 15.49
CA TYR A 651 16.29 -13.56 15.04
C TYR A 651 16.59 -14.88 14.32
N ALA A 652 17.53 -14.88 13.35
CA ALA A 652 17.93 -16.08 12.63
C ALA A 652 18.54 -17.14 13.56
N PHE A 653 19.37 -16.71 14.52
CA PHE A 653 19.92 -17.57 15.56
C PHE A 653 18.81 -18.24 16.39
N ALA A 654 17.85 -17.46 16.88
CA ALA A 654 16.74 -18.01 17.66
C ALA A 654 15.83 -18.94 16.84
N LEU A 655 15.60 -18.65 15.55
CA LEU A 655 14.89 -19.56 14.66
C LEU A 655 15.66 -20.87 14.45
N ALA A 656 17.00 -20.81 14.34
CA ALA A 656 17.82 -22.01 14.24
C ALA A 656 17.71 -22.86 15.52
N LEU A 657 17.72 -22.24 16.71
CA LEU A 657 17.52 -22.96 17.98
C LEU A 657 16.14 -23.62 18.07
N LEU A 658 15.07 -22.93 17.63
CA LEU A 658 13.72 -23.52 17.57
C LEU A 658 13.66 -24.69 16.60
N ALA A 659 14.31 -24.58 15.43
CA ALA A 659 14.39 -25.65 14.45
C ALA A 659 15.16 -26.88 15.00
N SER A 660 16.30 -26.67 15.65
CA SER A 660 17.06 -27.75 16.29
C SER A 660 16.29 -28.41 17.43
N GLY A 661 15.57 -27.64 18.25
CA GLY A 661 14.69 -28.19 19.29
C GLY A 661 13.56 -29.04 18.70
N ALA A 662 13.02 -28.63 17.55
CA ALA A 662 12.03 -29.42 16.82
C ALA A 662 12.62 -30.74 16.30
N ALA A 663 13.84 -30.69 15.75
CA ALA A 663 14.57 -31.85 15.25
C ALA A 663 14.85 -32.87 16.37
N GLU A 664 15.27 -32.40 17.55
CA GLU A 664 15.49 -33.26 18.71
C GLU A 664 14.19 -33.93 19.20
N LEU A 665 13.12 -33.16 19.33
CA LEU A 665 11.82 -33.67 19.76
C LEU A 665 11.13 -34.55 18.70
N TYR A 666 11.62 -34.53 17.46
CA TYR A 666 11.05 -35.30 16.36
C TYR A 666 11.09 -36.80 16.61
N GLY A 667 12.16 -37.33 17.21
CA GLY A 667 12.27 -38.76 17.51
C GLY A 667 11.18 -39.26 18.46
N GLN A 668 10.77 -38.42 19.42
CA GLN A 668 9.76 -38.78 20.44
C GLN A 668 8.33 -38.42 20.01
N PHE A 669 8.13 -37.26 19.39
CA PHE A 669 6.81 -36.69 19.11
C PHE A 669 6.45 -36.63 17.61
N GLY A 670 7.37 -37.00 16.73
CA GLY A 670 7.20 -37.00 15.28
C GLY A 670 6.79 -35.63 14.74
N VAL A 671 5.84 -35.63 13.82
CA VAL A 671 5.33 -34.43 13.14
C VAL A 671 4.79 -33.37 14.10
N SER A 672 4.27 -33.78 15.26
CA SER A 672 3.77 -32.85 16.28
C SER A 672 4.87 -31.92 16.81
N ALA A 673 6.13 -32.35 16.85
CA ALA A 673 7.26 -31.50 17.23
C ALA A 673 7.46 -30.34 16.25
N ILE A 674 7.41 -30.63 14.94
CA ILE A 674 7.56 -29.63 13.87
C ILE A 674 6.37 -28.67 13.88
N ALA A 675 5.15 -29.18 13.98
CA ALA A 675 3.95 -28.35 14.04
C ALA A 675 3.94 -27.44 15.27
N LEU A 676 4.41 -27.93 16.43
CA LEU A 676 4.60 -27.11 17.62
C LEU A 676 5.66 -26.04 17.38
N ALA A 677 6.79 -26.38 16.75
CA ALA A 677 7.84 -25.43 16.41
C ALA A 677 7.34 -24.32 15.49
N ASP A 678 6.51 -24.62 14.48
CA ASP A 678 5.90 -23.60 13.61
C ASP A 678 5.04 -22.60 14.40
N VAL A 679 4.23 -23.11 15.34
CA VAL A 679 3.43 -22.25 16.24
C VAL A 679 4.35 -21.40 17.11
N LEU A 680 5.39 -21.99 17.70
CA LEU A 680 6.36 -21.29 18.53
C LEU A 680 7.15 -20.24 17.74
N VAL A 681 7.48 -20.50 16.48
CA VAL A 681 8.13 -19.53 15.57
C VAL A 681 7.23 -18.31 15.37
N VAL A 682 5.92 -18.50 15.16
CA VAL A 682 4.98 -17.39 15.03
C VAL A 682 4.87 -16.59 16.32
N VAL A 683 4.70 -17.26 17.46
CA VAL A 683 4.62 -16.62 18.78
C VAL A 683 5.91 -15.87 19.13
N PHE A 684 7.06 -16.51 18.92
CA PHE A 684 8.38 -15.91 19.10
C PHE A 684 8.56 -14.70 18.18
N THR A 685 8.18 -14.80 16.90
CA THR A 685 8.27 -13.69 15.95
C THR A 685 7.48 -12.47 16.41
N ILE A 686 6.26 -12.66 16.93
CA ILE A 686 5.46 -11.58 17.51
C ILE A 686 6.19 -10.99 18.72
N ALA A 687 6.54 -11.82 19.71
CA ALA A 687 7.15 -11.37 20.95
C ALA A 687 8.48 -10.63 20.70
N TYR A 688 9.31 -11.18 19.80
CA TYR A 688 10.59 -10.63 19.43
C TYR A 688 10.46 -9.26 18.76
N PHE A 689 9.61 -9.10 17.72
CA PHE A 689 9.49 -7.80 17.05
C PHE A 689 8.74 -6.76 17.87
N VAL A 690 7.80 -7.17 18.73
CA VAL A 690 7.23 -6.29 19.75
C VAL A 690 8.33 -5.80 20.69
N LEU A 691 9.16 -6.71 21.22
CA LEU A 691 10.26 -6.37 22.11
C LEU A 691 11.27 -5.43 21.43
N VAL A 692 11.68 -5.74 20.20
CA VAL A 692 12.61 -4.90 19.41
C VAL A 692 12.04 -3.49 19.26
N GLU A 693 10.77 -3.34 18.91
CA GLU A 693 10.13 -2.03 18.81
C GLU A 693 10.08 -1.30 20.16
N ARG A 694 9.74 -2.00 21.24
CA ARG A 694 9.72 -1.44 22.59
C ARG A 694 11.10 -0.99 23.04
N VAL A 695 12.16 -1.74 22.74
CA VAL A 695 13.55 -1.37 23.03
C VAL A 695 13.96 -0.14 22.22
N VAL A 696 13.63 -0.09 20.93
CA VAL A 696 13.95 1.07 20.06
C VAL A 696 13.25 2.34 20.54
N THR A 697 12.06 2.20 21.15
CA THR A 697 11.25 3.34 21.64
C THR A 697 11.36 3.62 23.14
N ALA A 698 12.00 2.74 23.93
CA ALA A 698 12.01 2.79 25.40
C ALA A 698 12.51 4.12 25.97
N PHE A 699 13.57 4.68 25.39
CA PHE A 699 14.23 5.88 25.90
C PHE A 699 13.57 7.20 25.46
N ARG A 700 12.76 7.17 24.39
CA ARG A 700 12.10 8.36 23.82
C ARG A 700 10.77 7.92 23.18
N PRO A 701 9.62 8.02 23.87
CA PRO A 701 8.34 7.69 23.27
C PRO A 701 8.05 8.59 22.07
N LEU A 702 7.33 8.05 21.09
CA LEU A 702 6.92 8.81 19.90
C LEU A 702 5.96 9.94 20.32
N ARG A 703 6.36 11.17 20.02
CA ARG A 703 5.56 12.40 20.23
C ARG A 703 5.46 13.17 18.91
N PRO A 704 4.46 14.05 18.77
CA PRO A 704 4.44 15.03 17.68
C PRO A 704 5.77 15.75 17.60
N LEU A 705 6.29 15.89 16.38
CA LEU A 705 7.63 16.40 16.13
C LEU A 705 7.63 17.23 14.86
N PHE A 706 8.24 18.41 14.96
CA PHE A 706 8.58 19.24 13.81
C PHE A 706 10.09 19.51 13.84
N CYS A 707 10.82 18.96 12.89
CA CYS A 707 12.28 19.07 12.84
C CYS A 707 12.79 18.93 11.41
N SER A 708 14.08 19.18 11.20
CA SER A 708 14.73 18.90 9.92
C SER A 708 15.26 17.46 9.88
N ILE A 709 15.31 16.86 8.69
CA ILE A 709 15.90 15.53 8.45
C ILE A 709 17.41 15.46 8.75
N TYR A 710 18.05 16.61 8.99
CA TYR A 710 19.45 16.74 9.35
C TYR A 710 19.69 16.78 10.87
N THR A 711 18.64 16.60 11.67
CA THR A 711 18.74 16.62 13.13
C THR A 711 18.64 15.23 13.75
N PRO A 712 19.31 14.98 14.89
CA PRO A 712 19.24 13.68 15.58
C PRO A 712 17.84 13.22 15.99
N ASP A 713 16.90 14.15 16.20
CA ASP A 713 15.52 13.81 16.54
C ASP A 713 14.82 13.06 15.39
N PHE A 714 15.04 13.50 14.15
CA PHE A 714 14.56 12.76 12.97
C PHE A 714 15.27 11.43 12.81
N TRP A 715 16.59 11.36 12.99
CA TRP A 715 17.33 10.10 12.75
C TRP A 715 16.88 8.97 13.71
N ARG A 716 16.42 9.32 14.92
CA ARG A 716 15.80 8.34 15.83
C ARG A 716 14.46 7.84 15.30
N ARG A 717 13.66 8.70 14.65
CA ARG A 717 12.43 8.30 13.96
C ARG A 717 12.72 7.36 12.80
N GLU A 718 13.75 7.65 12.01
CA GLU A 718 14.19 6.79 10.91
C GLU A 718 14.60 5.39 11.42
N ARG A 719 15.34 5.33 12.55
CA ARG A 719 15.68 4.04 13.19
C ARG A 719 14.44 3.25 13.61
N TYR A 720 13.41 3.92 14.12
CA TYR A 720 12.15 3.29 14.48
C TYR A 720 11.45 2.64 13.29
N TRP A 721 11.46 3.26 12.11
CA TRP A 721 10.88 2.64 10.91
C TRP A 721 11.75 1.51 10.35
N LYS A 722 13.07 1.62 10.49
CA LYS A 722 14.02 0.71 9.85
C LYS A 722 14.23 -0.61 10.60
N VAL A 723 14.43 -0.55 11.92
CA VAL A 723 14.90 -1.70 12.72
C VAL A 723 13.81 -2.77 12.93
N PRO A 724 12.61 -2.44 13.47
CA PRO A 724 11.53 -3.40 13.64
C PRO A 724 11.05 -3.96 12.29
N SER A 725 10.65 -5.24 12.28
CA SER A 725 9.94 -5.80 11.12
C SER A 725 8.45 -5.59 11.28
N GLU A 726 7.76 -5.36 10.18
CA GLU A 726 6.29 -5.33 10.12
C GLU A 726 5.72 -6.36 9.14
N THR A 727 6.59 -7.09 8.41
CA THR A 727 6.18 -8.04 7.38
C THR A 727 5.32 -9.17 7.95
N TYR A 728 5.61 -9.59 9.19
CA TYR A 728 4.91 -10.67 9.87
C TYR A 728 3.45 -10.34 10.16
N LEU A 729 3.06 -9.06 10.24
CA LEU A 729 1.69 -8.65 10.56
C LEU A 729 0.66 -9.09 9.50
N LYS A 730 1.11 -9.37 8.27
CA LYS A 730 0.24 -9.74 7.15
C LYS A 730 -0.47 -11.08 7.36
N ILE A 731 0.15 -12.03 8.09
CA ILE A 731 -0.47 -13.34 8.36
C ILE A 731 -1.70 -13.23 9.27
N PHE A 732 -1.85 -12.11 9.99
CA PHE A 732 -2.95 -11.85 10.91
C PHE A 732 -4.07 -11.00 10.30
N ASN A 733 -4.00 -10.66 9.02
CA ASN A 733 -5.02 -9.85 8.35
C ASN A 733 -6.41 -10.50 8.47
N GLY A 734 -7.38 -9.76 9.00
CA GLY A 734 -8.74 -10.21 9.25
C GLY A 734 -8.92 -11.10 10.48
N THR A 735 -7.95 -11.12 11.41
CA THR A 735 -8.03 -11.93 12.64
C THR A 735 -8.11 -11.06 13.90
N PRO A 736 -8.74 -11.55 14.97
CA PRO A 736 -8.67 -10.91 16.30
C PRO A 736 -7.25 -10.73 16.84
N PHE A 737 -6.32 -11.61 16.48
CA PHE A 737 -4.94 -11.60 16.95
C PHE A 737 -4.19 -10.33 16.53
N LYS A 738 -4.49 -9.78 15.34
CA LYS A 738 -3.89 -8.54 14.87
C LYS A 738 -4.15 -7.37 15.81
N ASN A 739 -5.34 -7.33 16.42
CA ASN A 739 -5.71 -6.29 17.38
C ASN A 739 -4.90 -6.37 18.67
N VAL A 740 -4.60 -7.59 19.13
CA VAL A 740 -3.71 -7.80 20.30
C VAL A 740 -2.31 -7.30 19.97
N ILE A 741 -1.78 -7.68 18.81
CA ILE A 741 -0.45 -7.24 18.36
C ILE A 741 -0.39 -5.72 18.24
N TRP A 742 -1.41 -5.07 17.68
CA TRP A 742 -1.44 -3.61 17.59
C TRP A 742 -1.38 -2.91 18.95
N ARG A 743 -2.10 -3.42 19.95
CA ARG A 743 -2.01 -2.90 21.33
C ARG A 743 -0.62 -3.13 21.93
N LEU A 744 -0.03 -4.30 21.70
CA LEU A 744 1.34 -4.62 22.12
C LEU A 744 2.39 -3.71 21.46
N LEU A 745 2.12 -3.21 20.25
CA LEU A 745 2.95 -2.22 19.55
C LEU A 745 2.61 -0.76 19.92
N GLY A 746 1.63 -0.54 20.81
CA GLY A 746 1.32 0.77 21.38
C GLY A 746 0.21 1.55 20.67
N VAL A 747 -0.49 0.94 19.71
CA VAL A 747 -1.68 1.55 19.10
C VAL A 747 -2.80 1.66 20.13
N ARG A 748 -3.42 2.84 20.23
CA ARG A 748 -4.66 3.01 21.02
C ARG A 748 -5.83 2.46 20.21
N LEU A 749 -6.13 1.18 20.39
CA LEU A 749 -7.06 0.43 19.57
C LEU A 749 -8.32 0.00 20.34
N GLY A 750 -9.48 0.40 19.83
CA GLY A 750 -10.80 0.02 20.31
C GLY A 750 -11.13 -1.47 20.11
N ARG A 751 -12.24 -1.89 20.69
CA ARG A 751 -12.74 -3.27 20.68
C ARG A 751 -13.18 -3.68 19.28
N MET A 752 -12.93 -4.95 18.94
CA MET A 752 -13.49 -5.60 17.74
C MET A 752 -13.22 -4.89 16.41
N VAL A 753 -12.13 -4.12 16.32
CA VAL A 753 -11.67 -3.53 15.05
C VAL A 753 -11.40 -4.64 14.03
N PHE A 754 -11.91 -4.46 12.82
CA PHE A 754 -11.60 -5.31 11.70
C PHE A 754 -10.46 -4.69 10.88
N ASP A 755 -9.32 -5.40 10.77
CA ASP A 755 -8.17 -4.94 9.99
C ASP A 755 -7.77 -5.98 8.94
N ASP A 756 -8.02 -5.68 7.67
CA ASP A 756 -7.73 -6.54 6.52
C ASP A 756 -6.42 -6.21 5.79
N GLY A 757 -5.50 -5.51 6.46
CA GLY A 757 -4.21 -5.12 5.88
C GLY A 757 -3.96 -3.63 5.86
N CYS A 758 -4.42 -2.91 6.89
CA CYS A 758 -4.07 -1.52 7.13
C CYS A 758 -2.59 -1.38 7.47
N TYR A 759 -1.97 -0.32 6.96
CA TYR A 759 -0.60 0.07 7.23
C TYR A 759 -0.56 1.19 8.28
N LEU A 760 -0.03 0.88 9.47
CA LEU A 760 0.17 1.84 10.56
C LEU A 760 1.67 2.11 10.73
N THR A 761 2.11 3.32 10.42
CA THR A 761 3.53 3.73 10.49
C THR A 761 3.92 4.09 11.92
N GLU A 762 3.38 5.18 12.48
CA GLU A 762 3.64 5.58 13.87
C GLU A 762 2.59 4.99 14.82
N ARG A 763 2.80 3.74 15.19
CA ARG A 763 1.83 2.92 15.93
C ARG A 763 1.32 3.61 17.21
N ALA A 764 2.21 4.21 18.00
CA ALA A 764 1.86 4.92 19.24
C ALA A 764 1.18 6.31 19.05
N MET A 765 1.10 6.82 17.82
CA MET A 765 0.47 8.10 17.49
C MET A 765 -0.94 7.94 16.92
N ALA A 766 -1.30 6.74 16.46
CA ALA A 766 -2.63 6.41 15.99
C ALA A 766 -3.58 6.05 17.13
N ALA A 767 -4.80 6.59 17.09
CA ALA A 767 -5.94 6.15 17.90
C ALA A 767 -7.09 5.73 16.98
N ILE A 768 -7.65 4.55 17.21
CA ILE A 768 -8.71 3.96 16.40
C ILE A 768 -9.80 3.45 17.35
N GLY A 769 -11.03 3.88 17.15
CA GLY A 769 -12.19 3.58 17.99
C GLY A 769 -12.70 2.13 17.86
N ASP A 770 -13.83 1.87 18.50
CA ASP A 770 -14.45 0.54 18.55
C ASP A 770 -15.10 0.20 17.20
N GLY A 771 -15.02 -1.06 16.79
CA GLY A 771 -15.76 -1.56 15.62
C GLY A 771 -15.34 -0.96 14.26
N CYS A 772 -14.21 -0.25 14.17
CA CYS A 772 -13.72 0.29 12.91
C CYS A 772 -13.43 -0.82 11.88
N THR A 773 -13.61 -0.50 10.61
CA THR A 773 -13.35 -1.37 9.46
C THR A 773 -12.20 -0.79 8.63
N LEU A 774 -11.02 -1.41 8.68
CA LEU A 774 -9.82 -0.99 7.97
C LEU A 774 -9.56 -1.94 6.80
N ASN A 775 -9.80 -1.47 5.57
CA ASN A 775 -9.66 -2.31 4.37
C ASN A 775 -8.20 -2.60 3.99
N SER A 776 -8.03 -3.61 3.12
CA SER A 776 -6.74 -3.93 2.50
C SER A 776 -6.11 -2.71 1.82
N GLY A 777 -4.82 -2.48 2.10
CA GLY A 777 -4.05 -1.40 1.48
C GLY A 777 -4.33 -0.01 2.03
N SER A 778 -5.28 0.13 2.97
CA SER A 778 -5.50 1.39 3.68
C SER A 778 -4.27 1.77 4.52
N VAL A 779 -4.10 3.06 4.79
CA VAL A 779 -2.93 3.60 5.49
C VAL A 779 -3.37 4.62 6.52
N VAL A 780 -2.77 4.56 7.71
CA VAL A 780 -2.77 5.67 8.66
C VAL A 780 -1.32 6.08 8.89
N GLN A 781 -0.97 7.26 8.36
CA GLN A 781 0.36 7.82 8.44
C GLN A 781 0.35 9.10 9.28
N CYS A 782 1.01 9.08 10.43
CA CYS A 782 1.02 10.18 11.39
C CYS A 782 2.22 11.13 11.18
N HIS A 783 2.78 11.15 9.97
CA HIS A 783 3.83 12.09 9.58
C HIS A 783 3.74 12.51 8.11
N SER A 784 4.45 13.58 7.77
CA SER A 784 4.88 13.97 6.42
C SER A 784 6.35 14.34 6.45
N GLN A 785 7.02 14.11 5.32
CA GLN A 785 8.34 14.61 5.04
C GLN A 785 8.27 15.37 3.71
N GLU A 786 8.64 16.64 3.71
CA GLU A 786 8.55 17.55 2.57
C GLU A 786 9.86 18.35 2.52
N ASP A 787 10.67 18.19 1.46
CA ASP A 787 11.92 18.94 1.23
C ASP A 787 12.88 19.05 2.43
N GLY A 788 12.99 17.96 3.21
CA GLY A 788 13.89 17.91 4.37
C GLY A 788 13.30 18.51 5.66
N ALA A 789 12.05 18.95 5.64
CA ALA A 789 11.24 19.16 6.83
C ALA A 789 10.44 17.90 7.17
N PHE A 790 10.51 17.47 8.43
CA PHE A 790 9.72 16.36 8.97
C PHE A 790 8.67 16.92 9.93
N LYS A 791 7.40 16.56 9.70
CA LYS A 791 6.24 16.97 10.48
C LYS A 791 5.49 15.71 10.92
N SER A 792 5.12 15.60 12.19
CA SER A 792 4.31 14.49 12.69
C SER A 792 3.36 14.94 13.78
N ASP A 793 2.16 14.37 13.78
CA ASP A 793 1.13 14.63 14.79
C ASP A 793 0.20 13.42 14.92
N ARG A 794 -0.55 13.34 16.03
CA ARG A 794 -1.47 12.24 16.30
C ARG A 794 -2.65 12.26 15.32
N SER A 795 -3.11 11.09 14.92
CA SER A 795 -4.34 10.92 14.14
C SER A 795 -5.35 10.11 14.92
N MET A 796 -6.60 10.57 14.93
CA MET A 796 -7.71 9.95 15.66
C MET A 796 -8.79 9.52 14.69
N ILE A 797 -9.20 8.25 14.79
CA ILE A 797 -10.30 7.65 14.05
C ILE A 797 -11.35 7.21 15.07
N GLY A 798 -12.55 7.77 14.96
CA GLY A 798 -13.69 7.47 15.81
C GLY A 798 -14.20 6.04 15.68
N SER A 799 -15.15 5.65 16.52
CA SER A 799 -15.76 4.32 16.51
C SER A 799 -16.62 4.12 15.26
N GLY A 800 -16.74 2.89 14.78
CA GLY A 800 -17.57 2.53 13.62
C GLY A 800 -17.07 3.05 12.26
N CYS A 801 -15.93 3.75 12.21
CA CYS A 801 -15.41 4.29 10.96
C CYS A 801 -15.02 3.20 9.95
N THR A 802 -15.17 3.50 8.66
CA THR A 802 -14.68 2.64 7.56
C THR A 802 -13.61 3.37 6.75
N LEU A 803 -12.40 2.81 6.68
CA LEU A 803 -11.38 3.23 5.73
C LEU A 803 -11.44 2.32 4.49
N GLY A 804 -11.79 2.87 3.34
CA GLY A 804 -11.91 2.15 2.06
C GLY A 804 -10.61 1.51 1.56
N VAL A 805 -10.74 0.63 0.56
CA VAL A 805 -9.60 -0.07 -0.05
C VAL A 805 -8.59 0.96 -0.57
N GLY A 806 -7.33 0.88 -0.12
CA GLY A 806 -6.29 1.83 -0.56
C GLY A 806 -6.42 3.27 -0.04
N ALA A 807 -7.39 3.56 0.84
CA ALA A 807 -7.56 4.89 1.44
C ALA A 807 -6.34 5.27 2.28
N PHE A 808 -5.93 6.52 2.22
CA PHE A 808 -4.74 7.04 2.88
C PHE A 808 -5.13 8.18 3.82
N VAL A 809 -4.93 7.96 5.12
CA VAL A 809 -5.17 8.93 6.18
C VAL A 809 -3.84 9.55 6.59
N HIS A 810 -3.73 10.87 6.46
CA HIS A 810 -2.53 11.61 6.82
C HIS A 810 -2.48 12.01 8.31
N TYR A 811 -1.52 12.85 8.69
CA TYR A 811 -1.24 13.18 10.10
C TYR A 811 -2.13 14.31 10.62
N GLY A 812 -2.33 14.36 11.94
CA GLY A 812 -3.07 15.45 12.58
C GLY A 812 -4.57 15.44 12.27
N VAL A 813 -5.12 14.34 11.75
CA VAL A 813 -6.53 14.27 11.38
C VAL A 813 -7.40 13.83 12.55
N THR A 814 -8.67 14.23 12.49
CA THR A 814 -9.74 13.68 13.35
C THR A 814 -10.88 13.19 12.48
N VAL A 815 -11.16 11.90 12.52
CA VAL A 815 -12.29 11.28 11.82
C VAL A 815 -13.38 10.98 12.84
N GLY A 816 -14.55 11.62 12.71
CA GLY A 816 -15.69 11.43 13.60
C GLY A 816 -16.29 10.02 13.50
N ASP A 817 -17.06 9.63 14.52
CA ASP A 817 -17.66 8.30 14.60
C ASP A 817 -18.51 7.96 13.36
N GLY A 818 -18.54 6.70 12.95
CA GLY A 818 -19.33 6.23 11.81
C GLY A 818 -18.91 6.76 10.43
N ALA A 819 -17.88 7.62 10.34
CA ALA A 819 -17.48 8.20 9.07
C ALA A 819 -16.87 7.17 8.11
N VAL A 820 -17.05 7.42 6.81
CA VAL A 820 -16.62 6.52 5.73
C VAL A 820 -15.69 7.26 4.79
N LEU A 821 -14.47 6.74 4.62
CA LEU A 821 -13.60 7.12 3.50
C LEU A 821 -13.78 6.11 2.36
N ALA A 822 -14.14 6.61 1.18
CA ALA A 822 -14.29 5.82 -0.03
C ALA A 822 -12.95 5.19 -0.48
N PRO A 823 -12.97 4.20 -1.39
CA PRO A 823 -11.75 3.61 -1.95
C PRO A 823 -10.77 4.68 -2.47
N ASP A 824 -9.49 4.39 -2.35
CA ASP A 824 -8.36 5.21 -2.83
C ASP A 824 -8.26 6.66 -2.28
N SER A 825 -9.19 7.08 -1.42
CA SER A 825 -9.27 8.45 -0.90
C SER A 825 -7.98 8.90 -0.22
N PHE A 826 -7.58 10.16 -0.42
CA PHE A 826 -6.45 10.77 0.28
C PHE A 826 -6.92 11.86 1.23
N LEU A 827 -7.05 11.53 2.52
CA LEU A 827 -7.44 12.48 3.56
C LEU A 827 -6.24 13.33 3.97
N MET A 828 -6.32 14.63 3.68
CA MET A 828 -5.23 15.59 3.87
C MET A 828 -4.90 15.79 5.36
N LYS A 829 -3.66 16.21 5.62
CA LYS A 829 -3.16 16.51 6.96
C LYS A 829 -4.02 17.58 7.64
N GLY A 830 -4.36 17.39 8.92
CA GLY A 830 -5.18 18.34 9.69
C GLY A 830 -6.68 18.30 9.44
N GLU A 831 -7.17 17.46 8.52
CA GLU A 831 -8.58 17.41 8.20
C GLU A 831 -9.42 16.88 9.37
N VAL A 832 -10.62 17.45 9.51
CA VAL A 832 -11.64 17.00 10.46
C VAL A 832 -12.83 16.51 9.65
N VAL A 833 -13.05 15.19 9.68
CA VAL A 833 -14.19 14.53 9.02
C VAL A 833 -15.34 14.47 10.04
N PRO A 834 -16.52 15.05 9.73
CA PRO A 834 -17.66 14.99 10.63
C PRO A 834 -18.13 13.55 10.91
N GLN A 835 -18.87 13.38 12.00
CA GLN A 835 -19.55 12.12 12.33
C GLN A 835 -20.49 11.70 11.18
N GLU A 836 -20.52 10.41 10.89
CA GLU A 836 -21.37 9.76 9.87
C GLU A 836 -21.19 10.31 8.44
N ALA A 837 -20.16 11.12 8.21
CA ALA A 837 -19.89 11.70 6.91
C ALA A 837 -19.22 10.69 5.96
N SER A 838 -19.63 10.72 4.69
CA SER A 838 -18.97 10.00 3.61
C SER A 838 -18.04 10.93 2.84
N TRP A 839 -16.76 10.58 2.75
CA TRP A 839 -15.74 11.36 2.06
C TRP A 839 -15.03 10.51 1.01
N GLY A 840 -14.64 11.12 -0.11
CA GLY A 840 -14.04 10.42 -1.22
C GLY A 840 -13.10 11.28 -2.08
N GLY A 841 -12.15 10.62 -2.74
CA GLY A 841 -11.30 11.20 -3.76
C GLY A 841 -9.90 11.60 -3.29
N ASN A 842 -9.10 12.13 -4.21
CA ASN A 842 -7.72 12.53 -3.98
C ASN A 842 -7.48 13.97 -4.47
N PRO A 843 -7.48 14.98 -3.58
CA PRO A 843 -7.75 14.91 -2.14
C PRO A 843 -9.20 14.53 -1.79
N ALA A 844 -9.40 13.98 -0.58
CA ALA A 844 -10.70 13.58 -0.10
C ALA A 844 -11.59 14.78 0.21
N ARG A 845 -12.86 14.72 -0.23
CA ARG A 845 -13.89 15.73 0.02
C ARG A 845 -15.22 15.04 0.39
N PRO A 846 -16.18 15.74 1.01
CA PRO A 846 -17.52 15.21 1.23
C PRO A 846 -18.14 14.70 -0.08
N LEU A 847 -18.72 13.50 -0.05
CA LEU A 847 -19.53 12.94 -1.14
C LEU A 847 -20.98 13.39 -0.98
N ARG A 848 -21.70 13.59 -2.09
CA ARG A 848 -23.13 13.93 -2.06
C ARG A 848 -23.93 12.73 -1.51
N SER A 849 -24.78 12.94 -0.51
CA SER A 849 -25.69 11.92 0.01
C SER A 849 -26.74 11.56 -1.03
N HIS A 850 -27.08 10.28 -1.17
CA HIS A 850 -28.31 9.88 -1.86
C HIS A 850 -29.50 10.41 -1.05
N SER A 851 -30.25 11.37 -1.57
CA SER A 851 -31.67 11.48 -1.23
C SER A 851 -32.38 10.29 -1.87
N GLU A 852 -33.26 9.65 -1.11
CA GLU A 852 -34.12 8.55 -1.54
C GLU A 852 -35.02 9.02 -2.70
N ASP A 853 -34.60 8.77 -3.93
CA ASP A 853 -35.48 8.71 -5.10
C ASP A 853 -35.43 7.28 -5.66
N GLU A 854 -35.98 6.33 -4.88
CA GLU A 854 -36.40 5.04 -5.43
C GLU A 854 -37.68 5.25 -6.26
N GLY A 855 -37.49 5.71 -7.49
CA GLY A 855 -38.55 5.84 -8.48
C GLY A 855 -38.06 5.40 -9.86
N SER A 856 -38.28 4.12 -10.18
CA SER A 856 -38.22 3.57 -11.54
C SER A 856 -36.84 3.47 -12.22
N GLN A 857 -36.09 2.42 -11.92
CA GLN A 857 -35.27 1.75 -12.95
C GLN A 857 -35.62 0.26 -13.01
N ALA A 858 -36.17 -0.15 -14.16
CA ALA A 858 -36.60 -1.50 -14.46
C ALA A 858 -35.43 -2.51 -14.38
N PRO A 859 -35.71 -3.78 -14.01
CA PRO A 859 -34.68 -4.77 -13.78
C PRO A 859 -33.94 -5.14 -15.08
N TRP A 860 -32.61 -4.98 -15.04
CA TRP A 860 -31.65 -5.58 -15.96
C TRP A 860 -31.93 -7.08 -16.11
N ARG A 861 -32.15 -7.53 -17.35
CA ARG A 861 -32.19 -8.95 -17.72
C ARG A 861 -30.80 -9.37 -18.27
N PRO A 862 -30.40 -10.65 -18.06
CA PRO A 862 -29.02 -11.13 -18.07
C PRO A 862 -28.28 -11.07 -19.41
#